data_AF-A0A388QR26-F1
#
_entry.id   AF-A0A388QR26-F1
#
_cell.length_a   1.000
_cell.length_b   1.000
_cell.length_c   1.000
_cell.angle_alpha   90.00
_cell.angle_beta   90.00
_cell.angle_gamma   90.00
#
_symmetry.space_group_name_H-M   'P 1'
#
loop_
_entity.id
_entity.type
_entity.pdbx_description
1 polymer ?
#
loop_
_entity_poly.entity_id
_entity_poly.type
_entity_poly.pdbx_seq_one_letter_code
_entity_poly.pdbx_strand_id
1 'polypeptide(L)'
;MRPRLLSALFLGLALVAAAAPVSLFDGKTLDGWEGDPAWWRVEDGEIRGGSTTQNVPRNFFLATNQSYQNFELRVKLRLTGTGFVNSGVQIRSVRVPNNTEMSGYQVDFGPGWYGKLYDESRRNKVIADSTDPKAVQAAVKEGDWNEYRIRAEGRRLRSWINGVPALDYTEADAYIATDGRIGLQIHAGGKAVIQAKDIEIEELPATPAEMTWAKLKAAAPAKAEAPKKKDIGYNNVQGVRRTAEEQRKLFHLPEGFEIELFAQESPGFGKFVMLVFDQQGRAWSSTALEYPVDANENPAAAEALYKSKARDKVIVFDRPFAGSPQEPRVFADGLAIPEGVLPYKDGAIVQHGHDVVFLRDTDGDGQADKREVLLTGFGIQDSHLFPHQFTRAPGGWFWLAQGAFNSGKVTTTKGETTDFPSTRMARFRPDGSFFEPTSTGPCNIWGLVLTGQGETFIQEANDYGYPVMPFHEYAWYPGCADRLAKSYQPPFPVQAPQFKMGGTGLSGLALSDHGIWPQGYADVMYVANPITSKVNAIKMSGDGAGYSLEKLADLVTCDDPFFRPIAMTMGPDGCLYVIDWYNKIISHNEVARNHPDRDKQSGRIWRIKPKGYVAPAIPNYTKLSSADLIARLGGAIVGDAHLAWQTLADRAPEAATTAALRQLAQDDAAPAARRIQALWVLGWQQKHPVDLVAGLLKSSNRNVRREAVSVLRYAGSLDAAQIALWPGCARTSMPRCARRRSDPGGGDDFRRRAAGVAHVWSTFLGRARGAFA
;
A
#
# COMPACT_ATOMS: atom_id res chain seq x y z
N MET A 1 73.77 -2.77 36.51
CA MET A 1 73.04 -1.55 36.92
C MET A 1 72.01 -1.20 35.87
N ARG A 2 70.71 -1.27 36.20
CA ARG A 2 69.61 -0.44 35.64
C ARG A 2 68.33 -0.74 36.45
N PRO A 3 67.64 0.28 37.00
CA PRO A 3 66.57 0.10 37.97
C PRO A 3 65.18 -0.04 37.30
N ARG A 4 64.25 -0.63 38.07
CA ARG A 4 62.82 -0.74 37.76
C ARG A 4 62.15 0.64 37.95
N LEU A 5 61.34 1.07 36.99
CA LEU A 5 60.46 2.24 37.10
C LEU A 5 58.99 1.77 37.08
N LEU A 6 58.31 1.95 38.22
CA LEU A 6 56.85 1.98 38.31
C LEU A 6 56.35 3.22 37.53
N SER A 7 55.37 3.04 36.65
CA SER A 7 54.58 4.14 36.09
C SER A 7 53.19 4.12 36.70
N ALA A 8 52.88 5.16 37.47
CA ALA A 8 51.57 5.44 38.03
C ALA A 8 50.64 5.99 36.93
N LEU A 9 49.42 5.45 36.85
CA LEU A 9 48.37 5.91 35.95
C LEU A 9 47.63 7.07 36.62
N PHE A 10 47.84 8.30 36.16
CA PHE A 10 47.02 9.45 36.55
C PHE A 10 45.76 9.50 35.67
N LEU A 11 44.59 9.30 36.30
CA LEU A 11 43.29 9.54 35.69
C LEU A 11 43.01 11.05 35.71
N GLY A 12 43.23 11.74 34.60
CA GLY A 12 42.84 13.14 34.43
C GLY A 12 41.34 13.24 34.13
N LEU A 13 40.53 13.69 35.09
CA LEU A 13 39.18 14.17 34.82
C LEU A 13 39.29 15.53 34.12
N ALA A 14 39.09 15.57 32.81
CA ALA A 14 38.89 16.82 32.09
C ALA A 14 37.46 17.31 32.35
N LEU A 15 37.31 18.34 33.19
CA LEU A 15 36.10 19.14 33.27
C LEU A 15 35.96 19.92 31.95
N VAL A 16 35.07 19.47 31.08
CA VAL A 16 34.64 20.25 29.91
C VAL A 16 33.68 21.33 30.42
N ALA A 17 34.14 22.59 30.45
CA ALA A 17 33.31 23.72 30.85
C ALA A 17 32.21 23.97 29.80
N ALA A 18 30.95 24.09 30.25
CA ALA A 18 29.85 24.59 29.42
C ALA A 18 30.04 26.09 29.15
N ALA A 19 29.56 26.57 27.99
CA ALA A 19 29.61 28.00 27.67
C ALA A 19 28.66 28.78 28.59
N ALA A 20 29.03 29.99 29.01
CA ALA A 20 28.14 30.84 29.81
C ALA A 20 26.85 31.17 29.04
N PRO A 21 25.69 31.32 29.69
CA PRO A 21 24.44 31.70 29.02
C PRO A 21 24.59 33.02 28.23
N VAL A 22 24.06 33.04 27.00
CA VAL A 22 24.07 34.20 26.10
C VAL A 22 22.64 34.57 25.74
N SER A 23 22.34 35.88 25.71
CA SER A 23 21.04 36.34 25.21
C SER A 23 20.95 36.20 23.70
N LEU A 24 19.85 35.61 23.20
CA LEU A 24 19.49 35.55 21.79
C LEU A 24 18.74 36.79 21.31
N PHE A 25 18.38 37.71 22.21
CA PHE A 25 17.64 38.91 21.88
C PHE A 25 18.20 40.12 22.64
N ASP A 26 18.49 41.19 21.91
CA ASP A 26 19.13 42.41 22.44
C ASP A 26 18.12 43.41 23.05
N GLY A 27 16.83 43.10 22.99
CA GLY A 27 15.73 43.98 23.43
C GLY A 27 15.40 45.11 22.45
N LYS A 28 16.02 45.16 21.26
CA LYS A 28 15.93 46.30 20.34
C LYS A 28 15.67 45.90 18.90
N THR A 29 16.31 44.85 18.41
CA THR A 29 16.29 44.43 17.01
C THR A 29 15.99 42.94 16.88
N LEU A 30 15.61 42.51 15.67
CA LEU A 30 15.51 41.09 15.32
C LEU A 30 16.83 40.59 14.70
N ASP A 31 17.96 41.24 14.98
CA ASP A 31 19.26 40.79 14.48
C ASP A 31 19.57 39.39 15.00
N GLY A 32 20.01 38.51 14.11
CA GLY A 32 20.17 37.08 14.42
C GLY A 32 18.91 36.24 14.24
N TRP A 33 17.77 36.85 13.88
CA TRP A 33 16.50 36.18 13.59
C TRP A 33 16.03 36.38 12.15
N GLU A 34 15.25 35.41 11.66
CA GLU A 34 14.66 35.36 10.33
C GLU A 34 13.15 35.11 10.45
N GLY A 35 12.33 36.07 10.03
CA GLY A 35 10.87 35.98 10.08
C GLY A 35 10.19 37.02 9.20
N ASP A 36 8.90 36.83 8.96
CA ASP A 36 8.09 37.76 8.17
C ASP A 36 7.84 39.05 8.97
N PRO A 37 8.34 40.21 8.53
CA PRO A 37 8.19 41.47 9.27
C PRO A 37 6.74 41.97 9.33
N ALA A 38 5.82 41.41 8.52
CA ALA A 38 4.38 41.71 8.65
C ALA A 38 3.77 41.08 9.91
N TRP A 39 4.42 40.05 10.48
CA TRP A 39 3.90 39.28 11.60
C TRP A 39 4.80 39.34 12.84
N TRP A 40 6.06 39.73 12.68
CA TRP A 40 7.05 39.82 13.75
C TRP A 40 7.60 41.23 13.88
N ARG A 41 7.65 41.74 15.12
CA ARG A 41 8.17 43.07 15.45
C ARG A 41 8.78 43.10 16.84
N VAL A 42 9.61 44.11 17.10
CA VAL A 42 10.06 44.45 18.45
C VAL A 42 9.21 45.61 18.97
N GLU A 43 8.66 45.46 20.17
CA GLU A 43 7.81 46.46 20.81
C GLU A 43 7.94 46.31 22.33
N ASP A 44 8.18 47.41 23.04
CA ASP A 44 8.42 47.45 24.50
C ASP A 44 9.58 46.59 25.01
N GLY A 45 10.61 46.39 24.17
CA GLY A 45 11.74 45.52 24.51
C GLY A 45 11.39 44.03 24.46
N GLU A 46 10.36 43.65 23.73
CA GLU A 46 9.86 42.28 23.59
C GLU A 46 9.69 41.94 22.09
N ILE A 47 9.92 40.68 21.74
CA ILE A 47 9.53 40.17 20.43
C ILE A 47 8.02 39.92 20.45
N ARG A 48 7.29 40.39 19.44
CA ARG A 48 5.85 40.16 19.28
C ARG A 48 5.55 39.51 17.93
N GLY A 49 4.85 38.38 17.97
CA GLY A 49 4.38 37.63 16.80
C GLY A 49 2.86 37.59 16.74
N GLY A 50 2.23 37.89 15.62
CA GLY A 50 0.78 37.80 15.45
C GLY A 50 0.01 39.12 15.45
N SER A 51 -1.32 39.04 15.59
CA SER A 51 -2.23 40.20 15.56
C SER A 51 -3.43 40.04 16.50
N THR A 52 -3.83 41.14 17.14
CA THR A 52 -5.08 41.23 17.92
C THR A 52 -6.28 41.71 17.10
N THR A 53 -6.06 42.23 15.89
CA THR A 53 -7.10 42.85 15.06
C THR A 53 -7.58 41.94 13.93
N GLN A 54 -6.69 41.14 13.36
CA GLN A 54 -6.98 40.17 12.29
C GLN A 54 -6.60 38.75 12.68
N ASN A 55 -7.29 37.76 12.11
CA ASN A 55 -6.94 36.37 12.31
C ASN A 55 -5.57 36.09 11.68
N VAL A 56 -4.76 35.29 12.36
CA VAL A 56 -3.51 34.77 11.80
C VAL A 56 -3.87 33.78 10.69
N PRO A 57 -3.53 34.05 9.42
CA PRO A 57 -4.06 33.30 8.26
C PRO A 57 -3.37 31.94 8.04
N ARG A 58 -2.14 31.78 8.54
CA ARG A 58 -1.31 30.57 8.48
C ARG A 58 -0.27 30.64 9.60
N ASN A 59 0.46 29.55 9.84
CA ASN A 59 1.51 29.57 10.84
C ASN A 59 2.65 30.48 10.39
N PHE A 60 3.16 31.30 11.31
CA PHE A 60 4.34 32.13 11.09
C PHE A 60 5.42 31.81 12.11
N PHE A 61 6.68 31.87 11.68
CA PHE A 61 7.82 31.50 12.50
C PHE A 61 8.93 32.53 12.43
N LEU A 62 9.43 32.94 13.59
CA LEU A 62 10.67 33.72 13.73
C LEU A 62 11.76 32.78 14.21
N ALA A 63 12.77 32.53 13.39
CA ALA A 63 13.80 31.52 13.64
C ALA A 63 15.19 32.13 13.80
N THR A 64 16.04 31.57 14.66
CA THR A 64 17.44 31.96 14.77
C THR A 64 18.20 31.63 13.49
N ASN A 65 19.23 32.41 13.17
CA ASN A 65 20.13 32.12 12.04
C ASN A 65 21.10 30.96 12.34
N GLN A 66 21.42 30.77 13.63
CA GLN A 66 22.34 29.73 14.12
C GLN A 66 21.61 28.42 14.45
N SER A 67 22.35 27.31 14.32
CA SER A 67 21.95 25.95 14.69
C SER A 67 22.59 25.58 16.04
N TYR A 68 21.83 24.89 16.89
CA TYR A 68 22.24 24.45 18.21
C TYR A 68 22.01 22.94 18.37
N GLN A 69 22.99 22.21 18.89
CA GLN A 69 22.85 20.77 19.16
C GLN A 69 22.33 20.52 20.58
N ASN A 70 23.19 20.63 21.57
CA ASN A 70 22.83 20.48 22.97
C ASN A 70 22.79 21.85 23.62
N PHE A 71 21.72 22.13 24.36
CA PHE A 71 21.52 23.43 24.98
C PHE A 71 20.53 23.39 26.12
N GLU A 72 20.59 24.39 26.99
CA GLU A 72 19.52 24.80 27.88
C GLU A 72 19.04 26.20 27.44
N LEU A 73 17.78 26.28 27.00
CA LEU A 73 17.10 27.50 26.58
C LEU A 73 16.17 27.97 27.70
N ARG A 74 16.22 29.25 28.04
CA ARG A 74 15.29 29.92 28.93
C ARG A 74 14.62 31.06 28.17
N VAL A 75 13.30 31.14 28.26
CA VAL A 75 12.53 32.19 27.61
C VAL A 75 11.28 32.50 28.41
N LYS A 76 10.93 33.78 28.53
CA LYS A 76 9.61 34.18 29.04
C LYS A 76 8.66 34.40 27.88
N LEU A 77 7.53 33.71 27.94
CA LEU A 77 6.47 33.77 26.94
C LEU A 77 5.17 34.29 27.54
N ARG A 78 4.47 35.13 26.80
CA ARG A 78 3.10 35.55 27.09
C ARG A 78 2.28 35.38 25.82
N LEU A 79 1.09 34.81 25.93
CA LEU A 79 0.20 34.60 24.79
C LEU A 79 -1.17 35.16 25.12
N THR A 80 -1.64 36.09 24.30
CA THR A 80 -2.95 36.72 24.45
C THR A 80 -3.72 36.66 23.14
N GLY A 81 -5.04 36.60 23.22
CA GLY A 81 -5.87 36.57 22.00
C GLY A 81 -7.28 36.09 22.20
N THR A 82 -7.99 35.95 21.09
CA THR A 82 -9.34 35.38 20.99
C THR A 82 -9.43 34.39 19.83
N GLY A 83 -10.35 33.44 19.89
CA GLY A 83 -10.46 32.34 18.93
C GLY A 83 -9.51 31.19 19.28
N PHE A 84 -8.92 30.54 18.27
CA PHE A 84 -7.90 29.51 18.50
C PHE A 84 -6.55 30.16 18.81
N VAL A 85 -6.12 30.08 20.06
CA VAL A 85 -4.90 30.74 20.57
C VAL A 85 -3.86 29.66 20.87
N ASN A 86 -2.87 29.52 19.99
CA ASN A 86 -1.77 28.58 20.15
C ASN A 86 -0.46 29.13 19.59
N SER A 87 0.66 28.67 20.14
CA SER A 87 2.02 29.10 19.89
C SER A 87 2.98 27.99 20.31
N GLY A 88 4.28 28.16 20.09
CA GLY A 88 5.28 27.24 20.62
C GLY A 88 6.71 27.69 20.36
N VAL A 89 7.65 26.93 20.92
CA VAL A 89 9.08 27.10 20.68
C VAL A 89 9.60 25.91 19.87
N GLN A 90 9.96 26.17 18.62
CA GLN A 90 10.69 25.24 17.76
C GLN A 90 12.10 25.03 18.32
N ILE A 91 12.55 23.79 18.38
CA ILE A 91 13.88 23.37 18.83
C ILE A 91 14.47 22.34 17.87
N ARG A 92 15.74 22.53 17.51
CA ARG A 92 16.46 21.66 16.56
C ARG A 92 15.75 21.54 15.20
N SER A 93 15.04 22.59 14.81
CA SER A 93 14.23 22.62 13.59
C SER A 93 14.98 23.28 12.43
N VAL A 94 14.58 23.01 11.20
CA VAL A 94 15.12 23.66 9.99
C VAL A 94 14.03 24.38 9.23
N ARG A 95 14.40 25.38 8.43
CA ARG A 95 13.45 26.03 7.52
C ARG A 95 13.04 25.05 6.42
N VAL A 96 11.75 24.96 6.13
CA VAL A 96 11.28 24.20 4.96
C VAL A 96 11.65 25.01 3.70
N PRO A 97 12.40 24.44 2.73
CA PRO A 97 12.83 25.20 1.55
C PRO A 97 11.66 25.81 0.78
N ASN A 98 11.79 27.08 0.38
CA ASN A 98 10.77 27.85 -0.34
C ASN A 98 9.41 27.93 0.37
N ASN A 99 9.40 27.80 1.70
CA ASN A 99 8.20 27.87 2.52
C ASN A 99 8.49 28.70 3.78
N THR A 100 7.45 29.25 4.40
CA THR A 100 7.52 29.98 5.68
C THR A 100 7.54 29.06 6.90
N GLU A 101 7.28 27.77 6.70
CA GLU A 101 7.22 26.72 7.72
C GLU A 101 8.60 26.31 8.28
N MET A 102 8.60 25.75 9.49
CA MET A 102 9.74 25.05 10.08
C MET A 102 9.47 23.54 10.14
N SER A 103 10.52 22.74 10.11
CA SER A 103 10.46 21.28 10.24
C SER A 103 11.31 20.80 11.40
N GLY A 104 10.69 20.17 12.40
CA GLY A 104 11.35 19.69 13.62
C GLY A 104 10.47 19.81 14.85
N TYR A 105 11.08 19.72 16.04
CA TYR A 105 10.34 19.64 17.29
C TYR A 105 9.83 21.00 17.74
N GLN A 106 8.61 21.06 18.25
CA GLN A 106 8.03 22.24 18.89
C GLN A 106 7.54 21.89 20.30
N VAL A 107 7.95 22.67 21.29
CA VAL A 107 7.35 22.65 22.62
C VAL A 107 6.18 23.64 22.63
N ASP A 108 4.97 23.14 22.77
CA ASP A 108 3.75 23.92 22.60
C ASP A 108 3.42 24.84 23.79
N PHE A 109 2.76 25.95 23.48
CA PHE A 109 2.29 26.97 24.41
C PHE A 109 0.91 27.49 23.98
N GLY A 110 -0.13 27.03 24.67
CA GLY A 110 -1.51 27.48 24.48
C GLY A 110 -2.49 26.62 25.27
N PRO A 111 -3.73 27.09 25.51
CA PRO A 111 -4.75 26.35 26.24
C PRO A 111 -4.96 24.93 25.66
N GLY A 112 -4.73 23.90 26.48
CA GLY A 112 -4.81 22.49 26.07
C GLY A 112 -3.55 21.89 25.43
N TRP A 113 -2.50 22.70 25.23
CA TRP A 113 -1.26 22.32 24.54
C TRP A 113 0.01 22.50 25.37
N TYR A 114 -0.07 23.13 26.55
CA TYR A 114 1.08 23.45 27.40
C TYR A 114 2.02 22.24 27.62
N GLY A 115 3.27 22.39 27.17
CA GLY A 115 4.35 21.44 27.44
C GLY A 115 4.32 20.17 26.58
N LYS A 116 3.38 20.04 25.64
CA LYS A 116 3.40 18.95 24.65
C LYS A 116 4.54 19.14 23.65
N LEU A 117 5.00 18.03 23.08
CA LEU A 117 6.00 18.02 22.01
C LEU A 117 5.31 17.68 20.68
N TYR A 118 5.22 18.66 19.79
CA TYR A 118 4.79 18.50 18.41
C TYR A 118 5.99 18.32 17.48
N ASP A 119 5.82 17.63 16.37
CA ASP A 119 6.88 17.42 15.38
C ASP A 119 6.44 17.99 14.02
N GLU A 120 6.70 19.29 13.85
CA GLU A 120 6.22 20.16 12.79
C GLU A 120 6.81 19.77 11.43
N SER A 121 5.97 19.74 10.40
CA SER A 121 6.29 19.48 8.98
C SER A 121 7.05 18.18 8.65
N ARG A 122 7.59 17.48 9.65
CA ARG A 122 8.31 16.20 9.51
C ARG A 122 7.40 15.03 9.82
N ARG A 123 6.74 15.02 11.00
CA ARG A 123 5.78 13.97 11.39
C ARG A 123 4.34 14.47 11.50
N ASN A 124 4.12 15.78 11.57
CA ASN A 124 2.81 16.45 11.67
C ASN A 124 1.89 15.87 12.75
N LYS A 125 2.46 15.59 13.94
CA LYS A 125 1.70 15.06 15.09
C LYS A 125 2.36 15.42 16.41
N VAL A 126 1.56 15.39 17.48
CA VAL A 126 2.09 15.34 18.86
C VAL A 126 2.80 14.00 19.04
N ILE A 127 4.06 14.05 19.49
CA ILE A 127 4.91 12.87 19.70
C ILE A 127 5.16 12.58 21.18
N ALA A 128 4.87 13.53 22.07
CA ALA A 128 4.83 13.33 23.51
C ALA A 128 3.84 14.29 24.16
N ASP A 129 3.03 13.77 25.08
CA ASP A 129 2.19 14.58 25.96
C ASP A 129 2.99 15.16 27.12
N SER A 130 2.40 16.13 27.82
CA SER A 130 2.96 16.68 29.05
C SER A 130 3.05 15.60 30.14
N THR A 131 4.14 15.58 30.90
CA THR A 131 4.39 14.57 31.94
C THR A 131 3.39 14.61 33.09
N ASP A 132 2.90 15.80 33.43
CA ASP A 132 1.78 16.01 34.35
C ASP A 132 0.94 17.20 33.85
N PRO A 133 -0.06 16.94 32.98
CA PRO A 133 -0.85 18.01 32.37
C PRO A 133 -1.59 18.87 33.41
N LYS A 134 -1.96 18.30 34.56
CA LYS A 134 -2.68 19.03 35.62
C LYS A 134 -1.75 19.97 36.37
N ALA A 135 -0.58 19.49 36.77
CA ALA A 135 0.41 20.33 37.45
C ALA A 135 0.92 21.45 36.54
N VAL A 136 1.16 21.14 35.26
CA VAL A 136 1.56 22.15 34.26
C VAL A 136 0.46 23.18 34.06
N GLN A 137 -0.79 22.77 33.84
CA GLN A 137 -1.91 23.70 33.68
C GLN A 137 -2.10 24.58 34.92
N ALA A 138 -1.92 24.06 36.13
CA ALA A 138 -2.01 24.82 37.37
C ALA A 138 -0.86 25.84 37.56
N ALA A 139 0.30 25.57 36.97
CA ALA A 139 1.46 26.45 37.03
C ALA A 139 1.41 27.58 35.98
N VAL A 140 0.67 27.39 34.89
CA VAL A 140 0.54 28.39 33.82
C VAL A 140 -0.27 29.60 34.28
N LYS A 141 0.23 30.79 33.95
CA LYS A 141 -0.45 32.07 34.13
C LYS A 141 -1.02 32.50 32.78
N GLU A 142 -2.27 32.15 32.49
CA GLU A 142 -2.89 32.46 31.19
C GLU A 142 -2.96 33.97 30.96
N GLY A 143 -2.56 34.41 29.76
CA GLY A 143 -2.50 35.84 29.42
C GLY A 143 -1.34 36.63 30.05
N ASP A 144 -0.53 36.01 30.90
CA ASP A 144 0.62 36.63 31.58
C ASP A 144 1.94 35.90 31.24
N TRP A 145 3.04 36.36 31.82
CA TRP A 145 4.39 35.83 31.58
C TRP A 145 4.61 34.47 32.23
N ASN A 146 5.08 33.52 31.43
CA ASN A 146 5.45 32.18 31.80
C ASN A 146 6.91 31.91 31.43
N GLU A 147 7.71 31.43 32.37
CA GLU A 147 9.09 31.00 32.10
C GLU A 147 9.07 29.58 31.54
N TYR A 148 9.60 29.41 30.34
CA TYR A 148 9.92 28.12 29.74
C TYR A 148 11.40 27.86 29.90
N ARG A 149 11.75 26.69 30.45
CA ARG A 149 13.10 26.14 30.39
C ARG A 149 13.05 24.90 29.50
N ILE A 150 13.88 24.81 28.47
CA ILE A 150 13.94 23.68 27.54
C ILE A 150 15.38 23.19 27.48
N ARG A 151 15.61 21.92 27.80
CA ARG A 151 16.93 21.29 27.76
C ARG A 151 16.97 20.18 26.73
N ALA A 152 17.88 20.31 25.78
CA ALA A 152 18.13 19.32 24.74
C ALA A 152 19.54 18.76 24.90
N GLU A 153 19.67 17.44 25.10
CA GLU A 153 20.95 16.79 25.41
C GLU A 153 20.99 15.41 24.76
N GLY A 154 21.86 15.23 23.76
CA GLY A 154 21.83 14.07 22.89
C GLY A 154 20.45 13.94 22.25
N ARG A 155 19.80 12.79 22.42
CA ARG A 155 18.44 12.53 21.89
C ARG A 155 17.33 12.78 22.90
N ARG A 156 17.66 13.25 24.10
CA ARG A 156 16.71 13.52 25.17
C ARG A 156 16.32 15.00 25.21
N LEU A 157 15.02 15.26 25.21
CA LEU A 157 14.40 16.58 25.24
C LEU A 157 13.59 16.69 26.53
N ARG A 158 13.83 17.75 27.30
CA ARG A 158 13.11 18.04 28.55
C ARG A 158 12.64 19.48 28.56
N SER A 159 11.50 19.74 29.18
CA SER A 159 11.05 21.12 29.40
C SER A 159 10.37 21.31 30.75
N TRP A 160 10.34 22.56 31.19
CA TRP A 160 9.66 23.02 32.40
C TRP A 160 8.92 24.31 32.10
N ILE A 161 7.77 24.50 32.74
CA ILE A 161 6.97 25.72 32.67
C ILE A 161 6.79 26.24 34.10
N ASN A 162 7.26 27.46 34.36
CA ASN A 162 7.27 28.09 35.70
C ASN A 162 7.88 27.16 36.78
N GLY A 163 8.95 26.44 36.43
CA GLY A 163 9.65 25.51 37.31
C GLY A 163 9.03 24.10 37.40
N VAL A 164 7.82 23.88 36.89
CA VAL A 164 7.15 22.57 36.90
C VAL A 164 7.61 21.73 35.70
N PRO A 165 8.06 20.48 35.87
CA PRO A 165 8.42 19.58 34.77
C PRO A 165 7.23 19.37 33.83
N ALA A 166 7.46 19.61 32.54
CA ALA A 166 6.43 19.56 31.51
C ALA A 166 6.68 18.46 30.47
N LEU A 167 7.92 18.18 30.11
CA LEU A 167 8.27 17.17 29.10
C LEU A 167 9.52 16.39 29.50
N ASP A 168 9.53 15.09 29.21
CA ASP A 168 10.73 14.26 29.20
C ASP A 168 10.60 13.19 28.11
N TYR A 169 11.23 13.45 26.97
CA TYR A 169 11.12 12.62 25.76
C TYR A 169 12.51 12.21 25.28
N THR A 170 12.65 10.96 24.82
CA THR A 170 13.87 10.49 24.16
C THR A 170 13.54 10.01 22.75
N GLU A 171 14.16 10.62 21.75
CA GLU A 171 13.96 10.26 20.34
C GLU A 171 14.51 8.86 20.06
N ALA A 172 13.67 7.97 19.52
CA ALA A 172 14.01 6.57 19.23
C ALA A 172 14.60 6.35 17.83
N ASP A 173 14.41 7.28 16.90
CA ASP A 173 15.01 7.26 15.57
C ASP A 173 16.42 7.88 15.52
N ALA A 174 17.43 7.06 15.20
CA ALA A 174 18.85 7.46 15.16
C ALA A 174 19.23 8.34 13.97
N TYR A 175 18.34 8.46 12.99
CA TYR A 175 18.56 9.28 11.81
C TYR A 175 17.94 10.67 11.94
N ILE A 176 17.31 10.97 13.07
CA ILE A 176 16.84 12.31 13.35
C ILE A 176 18.02 13.19 13.78
N ALA A 177 18.19 14.31 13.07
CA ALA A 177 19.19 15.30 13.44
C ALA A 177 18.98 15.80 14.87
N THR A 178 20.07 15.89 15.61
CA THR A 178 20.14 16.37 16.99
C THR A 178 20.56 17.83 17.08
N ASP A 179 20.72 18.52 15.96
CA ASP A 179 20.99 19.95 15.86
C ASP A 179 19.91 20.66 15.03
N GLY A 180 19.80 21.98 15.17
CA GLY A 180 18.95 22.82 14.34
C GLY A 180 18.66 24.17 15.00
N ARG A 181 17.85 24.99 14.35
CA ARG A 181 17.48 26.34 14.79
C ARG A 181 16.46 26.30 15.93
N ILE A 182 16.41 27.41 16.66
CA ILE A 182 15.32 27.72 17.59
C ILE A 182 14.35 28.65 16.88
N GLY A 183 13.05 28.54 17.16
CA GLY A 183 12.08 29.47 16.58
C GLY A 183 10.85 29.68 17.45
N LEU A 184 10.21 30.83 17.30
CA LEU A 184 8.93 31.15 17.91
C LEU A 184 7.83 31.00 16.85
N GLN A 185 6.76 30.29 17.17
CA GLN A 185 5.58 30.14 16.30
C GLN A 185 4.46 31.09 16.76
N ILE A 186 3.71 31.66 15.83
CA ILE A 186 2.32 32.03 16.07
C ILE A 186 1.40 31.21 15.15
N HIS A 187 0.43 30.51 15.73
CA HIS A 187 -0.43 29.57 15.00
C HIS A 187 -1.59 30.28 14.29
N ALA A 188 -2.03 29.71 13.18
CA ALA A 188 -3.21 30.14 12.44
C ALA A 188 -4.53 29.98 13.22
N GLY A 189 -5.56 30.74 12.84
CA GLY A 189 -6.95 30.46 13.21
C GLY A 189 -7.56 31.37 14.28
N GLY A 190 -6.75 32.08 15.06
CA GLY A 190 -7.23 33.08 16.03
C GLY A 190 -6.63 34.47 15.81
N LYS A 191 -7.17 35.45 16.55
CA LYS A 191 -6.54 36.76 16.74
C LYS A 191 -5.65 36.67 17.96
N ALA A 192 -4.41 36.24 17.76
CA ALA A 192 -3.47 35.94 18.83
C ALA A 192 -2.15 36.68 18.64
N VAL A 193 -1.53 37.04 19.77
CA VAL A 193 -0.18 37.58 19.84
C VAL A 193 0.63 36.77 20.84
N ILE A 194 1.74 36.22 20.39
CA ILE A 194 2.82 35.70 21.24
C ILE A 194 3.80 36.84 21.52
N GLN A 195 4.21 37.00 22.78
CA GLN A 195 5.30 37.87 23.18
C GLN A 195 6.41 37.06 23.84
N ALA A 196 7.66 37.39 23.53
CA ALA A 196 8.83 36.75 24.09
C ALA A 196 9.88 37.76 24.55
N LYS A 197 10.51 37.50 25.70
CA LYS A 197 11.66 38.23 26.23
C LYS A 197 12.53 37.33 27.10
N ASP A 198 13.67 37.86 27.55
CA ASP A 198 14.64 37.14 28.38
C ASP A 198 15.00 35.79 27.75
N ILE A 199 15.37 35.82 26.46
CA ILE A 199 15.67 34.62 25.67
C ILE A 199 17.16 34.31 25.84
N GLU A 200 17.50 33.41 26.74
CA GLU A 200 18.88 33.04 27.05
C GLU A 200 19.15 31.59 26.66
N ILE A 201 20.31 31.34 26.06
CA ILE A 201 20.77 29.99 25.73
C ILE A 201 22.13 29.69 26.34
N GLU A 202 22.23 28.53 26.97
CA GLU A 202 23.48 27.92 27.41
C GLU A 202 23.79 26.74 26.49
N GLU A 203 24.83 26.85 25.65
CA GLU A 203 25.26 25.72 24.83
C GLU A 203 25.98 24.67 25.68
N LEU A 204 25.49 23.44 25.62
CA LEU A 204 26.03 22.30 26.34
C LEU A 204 27.02 21.53 25.44
N PRO A 205 27.94 20.74 26.01
CA PRO A 205 28.86 19.93 25.22
C PRO A 205 28.13 19.07 24.18
N ALA A 206 28.59 19.15 22.93
CA ALA A 206 28.08 18.34 21.83
C ALA A 206 28.17 16.85 22.15
N THR A 207 27.15 16.06 21.78
CA THR A 207 27.20 14.60 21.93
C THR A 207 27.92 14.01 20.72
N PRO A 208 29.09 13.37 20.89
CA PRO A 208 29.84 12.78 19.78
C PRO A 208 29.01 11.71 19.05
N ALA A 209 29.31 11.49 17.76
CA ALA A 209 28.67 10.51 16.88
C ALA A 209 27.16 10.70 16.58
N GLU A 210 26.43 11.55 17.29
CA GLU A 210 25.01 11.82 17.00
C GLU A 210 24.78 12.35 15.58
N MET A 211 23.60 12.05 15.04
CA MET A 211 23.20 12.49 13.71
C MET A 211 22.98 14.00 13.72
N THR A 212 23.50 14.70 12.70
CA THR A 212 23.32 16.14 12.51
C THR A 212 22.79 16.43 11.11
N TRP A 213 22.21 17.60 10.87
CA TRP A 213 21.75 17.99 9.53
C TRP A 213 22.89 17.98 8.50
N ALA A 214 24.11 18.33 8.92
CA ALA A 214 25.30 18.23 8.07
C ALA A 214 25.62 16.77 7.71
N LYS A 215 25.56 15.84 8.68
CA LYS A 215 25.78 14.40 8.45
C LYS A 215 24.67 13.77 7.61
N LEU A 216 23.40 14.16 7.80
CA LEU A 216 22.28 13.72 6.96
C LEU A 216 22.48 14.12 5.50
N LYS A 217 22.99 15.35 5.27
CA LYS A 217 23.30 15.84 3.93
C LYS A 217 24.50 15.11 3.29
N ALA A 218 25.46 14.65 4.10
CA ALA A 218 26.65 13.92 3.65
C ALA A 218 26.44 12.40 3.49
N ALA A 219 25.49 11.81 4.23
CA ALA A 219 25.13 10.40 4.18
C ALA A 219 24.05 10.07 3.14
N ALA A 220 23.63 11.05 2.35
CA ALA A 220 22.73 10.81 1.23
C ALA A 220 23.42 9.87 0.22
N PRO A 221 22.77 8.76 -0.21
CA PRO A 221 23.26 8.01 -1.36
C PRO A 221 23.43 8.96 -2.55
N ALA A 222 24.39 8.65 -3.43
CA ALA A 222 24.66 9.41 -4.65
C ALA A 222 23.33 9.84 -5.27
N LYS A 223 23.19 11.16 -5.50
CA LYS A 223 21.98 11.77 -6.04
C LYS A 223 21.40 10.87 -7.12
N ALA A 224 20.27 10.22 -6.83
CA ALA A 224 19.25 10.10 -7.86
C ALA A 224 19.11 11.50 -8.44
N GLU A 225 19.16 11.63 -9.77
CA GLU A 225 18.84 12.88 -10.44
C GLU A 225 17.65 13.50 -9.71
N ALA A 226 17.72 14.80 -9.41
CA ALA A 226 16.56 15.52 -8.89
C ALA A 226 15.37 15.04 -9.73
N PRO A 227 14.27 14.56 -9.12
CA PRO A 227 13.15 14.09 -9.92
C PRO A 227 12.88 15.24 -10.87
N LYS A 228 13.03 14.97 -12.18
CA LYS A 228 12.57 15.91 -13.20
C LYS A 228 11.22 16.39 -12.70
N LYS A 229 10.98 17.71 -12.69
CA LYS A 229 9.64 18.26 -12.37
C LYS A 229 8.63 17.26 -12.87
N LYS A 230 7.78 16.69 -11.99
CA LYS A 230 6.77 15.70 -12.39
C LYS A 230 6.22 16.21 -13.71
N ASP A 231 6.43 15.46 -14.78
CA ASP A 231 6.04 15.90 -16.11
C ASP A 231 4.53 15.89 -16.14
N ILE A 232 3.88 16.94 -15.64
CA ILE A 232 2.44 17.09 -15.63
C ILE A 232 1.92 17.49 -17.02
N GLY A 233 2.74 17.40 -18.07
CA GLY A 233 2.29 17.59 -19.45
C GLY A 233 1.14 16.65 -19.82
N TYR A 234 1.08 15.45 -19.21
CA TYR A 234 -0.05 14.53 -19.34
C TYR A 234 -1.37 15.10 -18.79
N ASN A 235 -1.34 16.07 -17.86
CA ASN A 235 -2.56 16.73 -17.34
C ASN A 235 -3.13 17.76 -18.32
N ASN A 236 -2.40 18.13 -19.37
CA ASN A 236 -2.81 19.11 -20.37
C ASN A 236 -2.98 18.45 -21.75
N VAL A 237 -3.57 17.26 -21.76
CA VAL A 237 -3.84 16.53 -22.99
C VAL A 237 -4.98 17.22 -23.75
N GLN A 238 -4.60 17.88 -24.82
CA GLN A 238 -5.49 18.48 -25.81
C GLN A 238 -5.58 17.55 -27.02
N GLY A 239 -6.75 17.47 -27.65
CA GLY A 239 -6.95 16.63 -28.83
C GLY A 239 -8.42 16.39 -29.16
N VAL A 240 -8.66 15.80 -30.33
CA VAL A 240 -9.99 15.37 -30.76
C VAL A 240 -10.06 13.86 -30.66
N ARG A 241 -11.22 13.36 -30.20
CA ARG A 241 -11.52 11.93 -30.13
C ARG A 241 -11.35 11.29 -31.51
N ARG A 242 -10.73 10.12 -31.55
CA ARG A 242 -10.54 9.30 -32.75
C ARG A 242 -11.46 8.07 -32.72
N THR A 243 -11.79 7.55 -33.89
CA THR A 243 -12.38 6.20 -34.03
C THR A 243 -11.40 5.13 -33.56
N ALA A 244 -11.89 3.91 -33.31
CA ALA A 244 -11.01 2.80 -32.95
C ALA A 244 -10.06 2.45 -34.11
N GLU A 245 -10.51 2.51 -35.36
CA GLU A 245 -9.69 2.26 -36.54
C GLU A 245 -8.56 3.28 -36.69
N GLU A 246 -8.80 4.55 -36.37
CA GLU A 246 -7.79 5.60 -36.38
C GLU A 246 -6.79 5.43 -35.22
N GLN A 247 -7.27 5.19 -33.99
CA GLN A 247 -6.39 4.93 -32.85
C GLN A 247 -5.52 3.69 -33.08
N ARG A 248 -6.07 2.63 -33.70
CA ARG A 248 -5.31 1.40 -33.98
C ARG A 248 -4.05 1.65 -34.80
N LYS A 249 -4.09 2.61 -35.73
CA LYS A 249 -2.95 2.97 -36.59
C LYS A 249 -1.85 3.74 -35.85
N LEU A 250 -2.13 4.20 -34.63
CA LEU A 250 -1.22 5.00 -33.81
C LEU A 250 -0.51 4.17 -32.73
N PHE A 251 -0.80 2.87 -32.63
CA PHE A 251 -0.07 1.97 -31.74
C PHE A 251 1.26 1.55 -32.35
N HIS A 252 2.28 1.55 -31.50
CA HIS A 252 3.59 0.99 -31.79
C HIS A 252 3.84 -0.19 -30.86
N LEU A 253 4.16 -1.34 -31.45
CA LEU A 253 4.51 -2.58 -30.76
C LEU A 253 5.86 -3.09 -31.28
N PRO A 254 6.58 -3.90 -30.50
CA PRO A 254 7.74 -4.62 -31.00
C PRO A 254 7.43 -5.51 -32.21
N GLU A 255 8.45 -5.82 -32.99
CA GLU A 255 8.34 -6.76 -34.11
C GLU A 255 7.78 -8.11 -33.64
N GLY A 256 6.92 -8.71 -34.47
CA GLY A 256 6.31 -10.01 -34.18
C GLY A 256 5.01 -9.94 -33.36
N PHE A 257 4.52 -8.75 -33.03
CA PHE A 257 3.20 -8.56 -32.40
C PHE A 257 2.20 -7.89 -33.32
N GLU A 258 0.92 -8.11 -33.04
CA GLU A 258 -0.20 -7.35 -33.58
C GLU A 258 -1.19 -7.00 -32.48
N ILE A 259 -1.87 -5.86 -32.67
CA ILE A 259 -2.94 -5.37 -31.80
C ILE A 259 -4.23 -5.29 -32.59
N GLU A 260 -5.31 -5.80 -32.02
CA GLU A 260 -6.64 -5.76 -32.63
C GLU A 260 -7.69 -5.31 -31.63
N LEU A 261 -8.77 -4.72 -32.16
CA LEU A 261 -9.87 -4.25 -31.34
C LEU A 261 -10.66 -5.47 -30.85
N PHE A 262 -10.80 -5.63 -29.54
CA PHE A 262 -11.68 -6.63 -28.95
C PHE A 262 -13.10 -6.07 -28.79
N ALA A 263 -13.23 -4.91 -28.15
CA ALA A 263 -14.52 -4.23 -27.95
C ALA A 263 -14.32 -2.72 -27.90
N GLN A 264 -15.36 -1.95 -28.21
CA GLN A 264 -15.35 -0.50 -28.17
C GLN A 264 -16.61 0.04 -27.50
N GLU A 265 -16.58 1.33 -27.18
CA GLU A 265 -17.74 2.02 -26.66
C GLU A 265 -18.93 2.02 -27.65
N SER A 266 -20.12 1.84 -27.11
CA SER A 266 -21.41 1.94 -27.80
C SER A 266 -22.46 2.53 -26.83
N PRO A 267 -23.68 2.85 -27.27
CA PRO A 267 -24.67 3.49 -26.38
C PRO A 267 -24.92 2.69 -25.09
N GLY A 268 -24.49 3.23 -23.95
CA GLY A 268 -24.63 2.60 -22.64
C GLY A 268 -23.58 1.55 -22.28
N PHE A 269 -22.61 1.29 -23.17
CA PHE A 269 -21.50 0.35 -22.98
C PHE A 269 -20.18 1.05 -23.25
N GLY A 270 -19.27 1.04 -22.28
CA GLY A 270 -18.01 1.73 -22.36
C GLY A 270 -17.51 2.02 -20.95
N LYS A 271 -16.45 2.82 -20.81
CA LYS A 271 -15.76 2.98 -19.52
C LYS A 271 -15.52 1.61 -18.86
N PHE A 272 -15.02 0.66 -19.65
CA PHE A 272 -14.71 -0.67 -19.16
C PHE A 272 -13.66 -0.56 -18.05
N VAL A 273 -13.81 -1.33 -16.97
CA VAL A 273 -12.88 -1.27 -15.83
C VAL A 273 -11.90 -2.44 -15.83
N MET A 274 -12.37 -3.64 -16.18
CA MET A 274 -11.58 -4.86 -16.16
C MET A 274 -12.09 -5.90 -17.18
N LEU A 275 -11.35 -6.99 -17.39
CA LEU A 275 -11.82 -8.17 -18.12
C LEU A 275 -11.42 -9.45 -17.37
N VAL A 276 -12.35 -10.39 -17.22
CA VAL A 276 -12.10 -11.71 -16.62
C VAL A 276 -12.87 -12.81 -17.37
N PHE A 277 -12.28 -13.99 -17.48
CA PHE A 277 -12.88 -15.11 -18.21
C PHE A 277 -13.50 -16.13 -17.25
N ASP A 278 -14.59 -16.77 -17.67
CA ASP A 278 -15.26 -17.81 -16.89
C ASP A 278 -15.07 -19.22 -17.46
N GLN A 279 -15.54 -20.21 -16.70
CA GLN A 279 -15.42 -21.64 -17.04
C GLN A 279 -16.30 -22.06 -18.23
N GLN A 280 -17.17 -21.19 -18.73
CA GLN A 280 -17.94 -21.43 -19.95
C GLN A 280 -17.23 -20.87 -21.20
N GLY A 281 -16.07 -20.22 -21.02
CA GLY A 281 -15.32 -19.59 -22.09
C GLY A 281 -15.82 -18.18 -22.45
N ARG A 282 -16.64 -17.57 -21.60
CA ARG A 282 -17.15 -16.20 -21.76
C ARG A 282 -16.19 -15.19 -21.13
N ALA A 283 -16.27 -13.94 -21.55
CA ALA A 283 -15.54 -12.84 -20.92
C ALA A 283 -16.50 -11.86 -20.24
N TRP A 284 -16.12 -11.35 -19.09
CA TRP A 284 -16.92 -10.48 -18.22
C TRP A 284 -16.20 -9.17 -17.99
N SER A 285 -16.96 -8.08 -17.95
CA SER A 285 -16.47 -6.73 -17.68
C SER A 285 -17.50 -5.93 -16.89
N SER A 286 -17.16 -4.71 -16.53
CA SER A 286 -18.05 -3.73 -15.92
C SER A 286 -17.86 -2.35 -16.52
N THR A 287 -18.90 -1.53 -16.43
CA THR A 287 -18.86 -0.12 -16.84
C THR A 287 -18.68 0.80 -15.64
N ALA A 288 -18.14 1.99 -15.88
CA ALA A 288 -18.01 3.05 -14.87
C ALA A 288 -18.39 4.43 -15.45
N LEU A 289 -19.59 4.52 -16.05
CA LEU A 289 -20.23 5.71 -16.59
C LEU A 289 -20.57 6.76 -15.53
N GLU A 290 -20.70 6.37 -14.26
CA GLU A 290 -20.92 7.31 -13.16
C GLU A 290 -19.61 7.92 -12.63
N TYR A 291 -18.47 7.27 -12.87
CA TYR A 291 -17.17 7.67 -12.31
C TYR A 291 -16.70 9.07 -12.74
N PRO A 292 -16.14 9.91 -11.84
CA PRO A 292 -15.96 9.72 -10.40
C PRO A 292 -17.09 10.35 -9.57
N VAL A 293 -17.48 9.69 -8.47
CA VAL A 293 -18.35 10.25 -7.41
C VAL A 293 -17.85 9.74 -6.06
N ASP A 294 -17.26 10.62 -5.25
CA ASP A 294 -16.51 10.24 -4.05
C ASP A 294 -17.13 10.81 -2.78
N ALA A 295 -17.31 10.00 -1.74
CA ALA A 295 -17.83 10.47 -0.47
C ALA A 295 -16.85 11.40 0.28
N ASN A 296 -15.56 11.40 -0.05
CA ASN A 296 -14.60 12.36 0.50
C ASN A 296 -14.84 13.80 0.02
N GLU A 297 -15.49 13.99 -1.14
CA GLU A 297 -15.88 15.31 -1.63
C GLU A 297 -17.35 15.62 -1.30
N ASN A 298 -18.24 14.67 -1.56
CA ASN A 298 -19.67 14.85 -1.34
C ASN A 298 -20.31 13.54 -0.83
N PRO A 299 -20.31 13.32 0.50
CA PRO A 299 -20.87 12.12 1.10
C PRO A 299 -22.34 11.88 0.70
N ALA A 300 -23.15 12.94 0.68
CA ALA A 300 -24.57 12.81 0.38
C ALA A 300 -24.84 12.38 -1.07
N ALA A 301 -24.08 12.92 -2.03
CA ALA A 301 -24.19 12.54 -3.43
C ALA A 301 -23.73 11.10 -3.67
N ALA A 302 -22.62 10.70 -3.06
CA ALA A 302 -22.12 9.33 -3.13
C ALA A 302 -23.15 8.34 -2.54
N GLU A 303 -23.64 8.59 -1.34
CA GLU A 303 -24.68 7.79 -0.68
C GLU A 303 -25.97 7.69 -1.51
N ALA A 304 -26.41 8.80 -2.10
CA ALA A 304 -27.58 8.80 -2.97
C ALA A 304 -27.35 7.96 -4.23
N LEU A 305 -26.17 8.06 -4.86
CA LEU A 305 -25.81 7.29 -6.05
C LEU A 305 -25.83 5.78 -5.76
N TYR A 306 -25.14 5.32 -4.72
CA TYR A 306 -25.03 3.88 -4.42
C TYR A 306 -26.35 3.24 -3.97
N LYS A 307 -27.32 4.03 -3.49
CA LYS A 307 -28.69 3.59 -3.19
C LYS A 307 -29.63 3.66 -4.41
N SER A 308 -29.24 4.36 -5.46
CA SER A 308 -30.06 4.55 -6.66
C SER A 308 -29.94 3.39 -7.64
N LYS A 309 -30.84 3.35 -8.63
CA LYS A 309 -30.65 2.57 -9.86
C LYS A 309 -29.78 3.38 -10.83
N ALA A 310 -28.47 3.25 -10.66
CA ALA A 310 -27.49 3.98 -11.47
C ALA A 310 -27.25 3.32 -12.83
N ARG A 311 -26.43 3.95 -13.68
CA ARG A 311 -26.29 3.53 -15.09
C ARG A 311 -25.29 2.40 -15.31
N ASP A 312 -24.48 2.06 -14.32
CA ASP A 312 -23.42 1.08 -14.48
C ASP A 312 -23.92 -0.35 -14.45
N LYS A 313 -23.14 -1.22 -15.10
CA LYS A 313 -23.53 -2.59 -15.42
C LYS A 313 -22.39 -3.55 -15.21
N VAL A 314 -22.75 -4.80 -14.96
CA VAL A 314 -21.91 -5.97 -15.23
C VAL A 314 -22.35 -6.53 -16.58
N ILE A 315 -21.39 -6.80 -17.45
CA ILE A 315 -21.63 -7.16 -18.85
C ILE A 315 -20.85 -8.41 -19.25
N VAL A 316 -21.35 -9.13 -20.25
CA VAL A 316 -20.80 -10.41 -20.70
C VAL A 316 -20.64 -10.43 -22.21
N PHE A 317 -19.47 -10.85 -22.67
CA PHE A 317 -19.20 -11.24 -24.05
C PHE A 317 -19.31 -12.77 -24.14
N ASP A 318 -20.40 -13.27 -24.71
CA ASP A 318 -20.67 -14.72 -24.71
C ASP A 318 -19.74 -15.52 -25.63
N ARG A 319 -19.23 -14.89 -26.68
CA ARG A 319 -18.37 -15.54 -27.69
C ARG A 319 -17.10 -14.72 -27.94
N PRO A 320 -16.26 -14.49 -26.92
CA PRO A 320 -15.16 -13.52 -26.98
C PRO A 320 -14.07 -13.90 -28.01
N PHE A 321 -14.08 -15.14 -28.51
CA PHE A 321 -13.15 -15.64 -29.52
C PHE A 321 -13.77 -15.75 -30.92
N ALA A 322 -15.04 -15.39 -31.10
CA ALA A 322 -15.74 -15.45 -32.38
C ALA A 322 -15.77 -14.07 -33.06
N GLY A 323 -14.73 -13.78 -33.86
CA GLY A 323 -14.63 -12.53 -34.61
C GLY A 323 -14.31 -11.31 -33.72
N SER A 324 -14.30 -10.12 -34.31
CA SER A 324 -14.07 -8.84 -33.61
C SER A 324 -14.63 -7.69 -34.46
N PRO A 325 -15.14 -6.59 -33.87
CA PRO A 325 -15.30 -6.34 -32.43
C PRO A 325 -16.44 -7.16 -31.81
N GLN A 326 -16.38 -7.33 -30.49
CA GLN A 326 -17.34 -8.03 -29.65
C GLN A 326 -18.39 -7.04 -29.11
N GLU A 327 -19.65 -7.47 -29.15
CA GLU A 327 -20.76 -6.75 -28.53
C GLU A 327 -21.15 -7.45 -27.23
N PRO A 328 -21.21 -6.72 -26.10
CA PRO A 328 -21.62 -7.31 -24.84
C PRO A 328 -23.14 -7.36 -24.72
N ARG A 329 -23.63 -8.27 -23.89
CA ARG A 329 -24.97 -8.17 -23.28
C ARG A 329 -24.86 -7.73 -21.83
N VAL A 330 -25.97 -7.21 -21.30
CA VAL A 330 -26.11 -6.92 -19.88
C VAL A 330 -26.32 -8.22 -19.11
N PHE A 331 -25.61 -8.38 -18.00
CA PHE A 331 -25.92 -9.41 -16.99
C PHE A 331 -26.61 -8.78 -15.79
N ALA A 332 -26.11 -7.65 -15.28
CA ALA A 332 -26.75 -6.90 -14.22
C ALA A 332 -26.68 -5.41 -14.49
N ASP A 333 -27.75 -4.67 -14.16
CA ASP A 333 -27.86 -3.22 -14.30
C ASP A 333 -28.19 -2.55 -12.95
N GLY A 334 -28.40 -1.22 -12.98
CA GLY A 334 -28.72 -0.46 -11.78
C GLY A 334 -27.54 -0.28 -10.82
N LEU A 335 -26.31 -0.56 -11.27
CA LEU A 335 -25.11 -0.48 -10.45
C LEU A 335 -24.44 0.90 -10.55
N ALA A 336 -23.51 1.19 -9.65
CA ALA A 336 -22.65 2.38 -9.69
C ALA A 336 -21.20 1.98 -9.49
N ILE A 337 -20.38 2.15 -10.53
CA ILE A 337 -18.92 1.96 -10.51
C ILE A 337 -18.50 0.60 -9.88
N PRO A 338 -19.01 -0.56 -10.36
CA PRO A 338 -18.57 -1.86 -9.84
C PRO A 338 -17.15 -2.18 -10.29
N GLU A 339 -16.17 -2.02 -9.39
CA GLU A 339 -14.75 -2.21 -9.69
C GLU A 339 -14.30 -3.68 -9.65
N GLY A 340 -14.90 -4.47 -8.77
CA GLY A 340 -14.64 -5.90 -8.63
C GLY A 340 -15.79 -6.72 -9.19
N VAL A 341 -15.51 -7.59 -10.18
CA VAL A 341 -16.44 -8.65 -10.61
C VAL A 341 -15.68 -9.97 -10.74
N LEU A 342 -16.27 -11.04 -10.22
CA LEU A 342 -15.72 -12.39 -10.28
C LEU A 342 -16.81 -13.38 -10.66
N PRO A 343 -16.82 -13.91 -11.90
CA PRO A 343 -17.74 -14.96 -12.31
C PRO A 343 -17.62 -16.18 -11.42
N TYR A 344 -18.75 -16.67 -10.92
CA TYR A 344 -18.80 -17.81 -10.02
C TYR A 344 -20.15 -18.51 -10.11
N LYS A 345 -20.12 -19.82 -10.40
CA LYS A 345 -21.32 -20.66 -10.56
C LYS A 345 -22.32 -20.07 -11.56
N ASP A 346 -23.51 -19.73 -11.10
CA ASP A 346 -24.66 -19.22 -11.83
C ASP A 346 -24.69 -17.68 -11.88
N GLY A 347 -23.59 -17.00 -11.59
CA GLY A 347 -23.55 -15.55 -11.68
C GLY A 347 -22.18 -14.95 -11.42
N ALA A 348 -22.13 -13.84 -10.68
CA ALA A 348 -20.90 -13.16 -10.35
C ALA A 348 -20.90 -12.51 -8.96
N ILE A 349 -19.75 -12.55 -8.29
CA ILE A 349 -19.49 -11.77 -7.09
C ILE A 349 -19.10 -10.35 -7.52
N VAL A 350 -19.79 -9.34 -7.04
CA VAL A 350 -19.68 -7.94 -7.50
C VAL A 350 -19.50 -7.01 -6.32
N GLN A 351 -18.58 -6.06 -6.42
CA GLN A 351 -18.51 -4.92 -5.52
C GLN A 351 -19.54 -3.86 -5.93
N HIS A 352 -20.37 -3.40 -4.99
CA HIS A 352 -21.26 -2.25 -5.19
C HIS A 352 -21.42 -1.48 -3.88
N GLY A 353 -20.97 -0.22 -3.87
CA GLY A 353 -21.07 0.64 -2.69
C GLY A 353 -20.40 0.00 -1.48
N HIS A 354 -21.16 -0.11 -0.37
CA HIS A 354 -20.69 -0.72 0.88
C HIS A 354 -20.62 -2.26 0.84
N ASP A 355 -21.11 -2.90 -0.21
CA ASP A 355 -21.34 -4.33 -0.26
C ASP A 355 -20.42 -5.05 -1.26
N VAL A 356 -20.11 -6.30 -0.92
CA VAL A 356 -19.77 -7.34 -1.89
C VAL A 356 -20.95 -8.28 -1.96
N VAL A 357 -21.54 -8.43 -3.15
CA VAL A 357 -22.77 -9.18 -3.39
C VAL A 357 -22.55 -10.32 -4.37
N PHE A 358 -23.36 -11.37 -4.26
CA PHE A 358 -23.52 -12.37 -5.30
C PHE A 358 -24.78 -12.03 -6.11
N LEU A 359 -24.57 -11.67 -7.37
CA LEU A 359 -25.64 -11.49 -8.35
C LEU A 359 -25.78 -12.78 -9.15
N ARG A 360 -26.97 -13.38 -9.16
CA ARG A 360 -27.22 -14.72 -9.70
C ARG A 360 -28.31 -14.71 -10.75
N ASP A 361 -28.11 -15.53 -11.77
CA ASP A 361 -29.06 -15.91 -12.81
C ASP A 361 -29.62 -17.29 -12.45
N THR A 362 -30.75 -17.31 -11.76
CA THR A 362 -31.38 -18.50 -11.19
C THR A 362 -32.38 -19.17 -12.13
N ASP A 363 -32.79 -18.50 -13.21
CA ASP A 363 -33.67 -19.04 -14.25
C ASP A 363 -32.94 -19.40 -15.56
N GLY A 364 -31.69 -18.97 -15.73
CA GLY A 364 -30.81 -19.30 -16.85
C GLY A 364 -31.02 -18.43 -18.09
N ASP A 365 -31.67 -17.28 -17.97
CA ASP A 365 -31.92 -16.36 -19.09
C ASP A 365 -30.70 -15.49 -19.47
N GLY A 366 -29.63 -15.56 -18.67
CA GLY A 366 -28.42 -14.79 -18.82
C GLY A 366 -28.40 -13.48 -18.04
N GLN A 367 -29.43 -13.14 -17.27
CA GLN A 367 -29.54 -11.91 -16.48
C GLN A 367 -29.63 -12.23 -14.99
N ALA A 368 -29.12 -11.33 -14.15
CA ALA A 368 -29.21 -11.51 -12.72
C ALA A 368 -30.61 -11.18 -12.20
N ASP A 369 -31.31 -12.16 -11.64
CA ASP A 369 -32.61 -12.00 -10.97
C ASP A 369 -32.51 -11.98 -9.43
N LYS A 370 -31.37 -12.41 -8.87
CA LYS A 370 -31.17 -12.50 -7.41
C LYS A 370 -29.91 -11.80 -6.93
N ARG A 371 -30.04 -11.01 -5.85
CA ARG A 371 -28.95 -10.31 -5.14
C ARG A 371 -28.82 -10.82 -3.71
N GLU A 372 -27.64 -11.35 -3.36
CA GLU A 372 -27.31 -11.81 -2.02
C GLU A 372 -26.11 -11.01 -1.48
N VAL A 373 -26.22 -10.41 -0.30
CA VAL A 373 -25.08 -9.70 0.32
C VAL A 373 -24.17 -10.72 1.01
N LEU A 374 -22.91 -10.80 0.58
CA LEU A 374 -21.90 -11.68 1.19
C LEU A 374 -21.11 -10.97 2.27
N LEU A 375 -20.75 -9.71 2.02
CA LEU A 375 -20.03 -8.86 2.96
C LEU A 375 -20.57 -7.43 2.84
N THR A 376 -20.65 -6.71 3.95
CA THR A 376 -21.09 -5.31 3.96
C THR A 376 -20.21 -4.45 4.88
N GLY A 377 -20.30 -3.13 4.77
CA GLY A 377 -19.57 -2.19 5.63
C GLY A 377 -18.20 -1.77 5.08
N PHE A 378 -17.93 -1.98 3.79
CA PHE A 378 -16.80 -1.37 3.10
C PHE A 378 -16.94 0.15 3.03
N GLY A 379 -15.82 0.86 2.85
CA GLY A 379 -15.84 2.31 2.71
C GLY A 379 -16.16 2.76 1.28
N ILE A 380 -16.89 3.87 1.13
CA ILE A 380 -17.22 4.50 -0.18
C ILE A 380 -16.55 5.87 -0.39
N GLN A 381 -15.53 6.17 0.41
CA GLN A 381 -14.84 7.46 0.46
C GLN A 381 -14.25 7.88 -0.89
N ASP A 382 -13.73 6.93 -1.65
CA ASP A 382 -13.05 7.17 -2.91
C ASP A 382 -13.38 6.06 -3.93
N SER A 383 -14.05 6.45 -5.02
CA SER A 383 -14.65 5.52 -5.99
C SER A 383 -13.66 4.78 -6.88
N HIS A 384 -12.38 5.20 -6.92
CA HIS A 384 -11.32 4.44 -7.63
C HIS A 384 -10.51 3.50 -6.71
N LEU A 385 -10.96 3.31 -5.48
CA LEU A 385 -10.23 2.56 -4.44
C LEU A 385 -11.11 1.51 -3.78
N PHE A 386 -12.26 1.18 -4.36
CA PHE A 386 -13.20 0.22 -3.81
C PHE A 386 -12.61 -1.19 -3.80
N PRO A 387 -13.27 -2.17 -3.16
CA PRO A 387 -12.85 -3.56 -3.29
C PRO A 387 -12.76 -4.01 -4.77
N HIS A 388 -11.56 -4.36 -5.23
CA HIS A 388 -11.26 -4.75 -6.60
C HIS A 388 -10.23 -5.91 -6.63
N GLN A 389 -9.74 -6.29 -7.82
CA GLN A 389 -8.82 -7.43 -8.03
C GLN A 389 -9.36 -8.78 -7.53
N PHE A 390 -10.67 -9.01 -7.67
CA PHE A 390 -11.30 -10.24 -7.19
C PHE A 390 -10.70 -11.46 -7.90
N THR A 391 -10.18 -12.41 -7.12
CA THR A 391 -9.43 -13.56 -7.65
C THR A 391 -9.81 -14.83 -6.93
N ARG A 392 -10.08 -15.92 -7.67
CA ARG A 392 -10.19 -17.26 -7.07
C ARG A 392 -8.81 -17.72 -6.65
N ALA A 393 -8.62 -17.89 -5.35
CA ALA A 393 -7.35 -18.26 -4.75
C ALA A 393 -7.37 -19.70 -4.21
N PRO A 394 -6.19 -20.34 -4.08
CA PRO A 394 -6.08 -21.69 -3.53
C PRO A 394 -6.73 -21.83 -2.16
N GLY A 395 -7.23 -23.03 -1.83
CA GLY A 395 -7.77 -23.36 -0.50
C GLY A 395 -9.21 -22.94 -0.22
N GLY A 396 -10.00 -22.62 -1.26
CA GLY A 396 -11.39 -22.21 -1.07
C GLY A 396 -11.53 -20.75 -0.68
N TRP A 397 -10.67 -19.87 -1.19
CA TRP A 397 -10.63 -18.45 -0.84
C TRP A 397 -10.89 -17.58 -2.06
N PHE A 398 -11.56 -16.46 -1.86
CA PHE A 398 -11.55 -15.33 -2.77
C PHE A 398 -10.67 -14.23 -2.19
N TRP A 399 -9.82 -13.65 -3.01
CA TRP A 399 -8.97 -12.50 -2.65
C TRP A 399 -9.56 -11.22 -3.21
N LEU A 400 -9.28 -10.10 -2.52
CA LEU A 400 -9.56 -8.75 -2.98
C LEU A 400 -8.49 -7.78 -2.50
N ALA A 401 -8.39 -6.64 -3.18
CA ALA A 401 -7.64 -5.47 -2.77
C ALA A 401 -8.59 -4.29 -2.47
N GLN A 402 -8.17 -3.36 -1.64
CA GLN A 402 -8.80 -2.03 -1.45
C GLN A 402 -7.69 -0.98 -1.39
N GLY A 403 -8.00 0.29 -1.74
CA GLY A 403 -7.05 1.40 -1.74
C GLY A 403 -7.02 2.28 -0.47
N ALA A 404 -6.12 3.28 -0.47
CA ALA A 404 -5.69 4.00 0.75
C ALA A 404 -6.76 4.82 1.46
N PHE A 405 -7.67 5.43 0.70
CA PHE A 405 -8.63 6.38 1.24
C PHE A 405 -9.98 5.76 1.60
N ASN A 406 -10.18 4.47 1.31
CA ASN A 406 -11.35 3.75 1.79
C ASN A 406 -11.08 3.14 3.15
N SER A 407 -12.05 3.24 4.04
CA SER A 407 -12.01 2.65 5.38
C SER A 407 -13.40 2.24 5.80
N GLY A 408 -13.52 1.00 6.27
CA GLY A 408 -14.80 0.42 6.68
C GLY A 408 -14.66 -0.58 7.82
N LYS A 409 -15.80 -1.08 8.27
CA LYS A 409 -15.92 -2.18 9.23
C LYS A 409 -16.74 -3.27 8.56
N VAL A 410 -16.03 -4.27 8.04
CA VAL A 410 -16.62 -5.31 7.20
C VAL A 410 -17.35 -6.32 8.08
N THR A 411 -18.61 -6.60 7.76
CA THR A 411 -19.47 -7.58 8.44
C THR A 411 -19.70 -8.78 7.55
N THR A 412 -19.49 -9.99 8.09
CA THR A 412 -19.71 -11.27 7.41
C THR A 412 -21.18 -11.70 7.45
N THR A 413 -21.56 -12.72 6.68
CA THR A 413 -22.91 -13.33 6.75
C THR A 413 -23.23 -13.94 8.13
N LYS A 414 -22.20 -14.16 8.97
CA LYS A 414 -22.35 -14.60 10.37
C LYS A 414 -22.46 -13.44 11.38
N GLY A 415 -22.40 -12.19 10.91
CA GLY A 415 -22.43 -11.00 11.77
C GLY A 415 -21.08 -10.67 12.42
N GLU A 416 -20.00 -11.36 12.06
CA GLU A 416 -18.66 -11.04 12.58
C GLU A 416 -18.14 -9.77 11.91
N THR A 417 -17.58 -8.85 12.69
CA THR A 417 -17.10 -7.56 12.19
C THR A 417 -15.58 -7.47 12.26
N THR A 418 -14.97 -6.93 11.20
CA THR A 418 -13.52 -6.73 11.10
C THR A 418 -13.21 -5.34 10.55
N ASP A 419 -12.33 -4.61 11.23
CA ASP A 419 -11.87 -3.31 10.74
C ASP A 419 -11.01 -3.48 9.48
N PHE A 420 -11.39 -2.78 8.41
CA PHE A 420 -10.68 -2.79 7.13
C PHE A 420 -10.32 -1.37 6.65
N PRO A 421 -9.38 -0.70 7.34
CA PRO A 421 -8.94 0.63 6.98
C PRO A 421 -7.83 0.62 5.93
N SER A 422 -7.88 1.58 5.02
CA SER A 422 -6.85 1.89 4.01
C SER A 422 -6.46 0.68 3.15
N THR A 423 -5.31 0.78 2.48
CA THR A 423 -4.87 -0.17 1.46
C THR A 423 -4.45 -1.49 2.05
N ARG A 424 -5.14 -2.55 1.65
CA ARG A 424 -4.87 -3.91 2.10
C ARG A 424 -5.36 -4.92 1.08
N MET A 425 -4.66 -6.06 1.03
CA MET A 425 -5.27 -7.30 0.55
C MET A 425 -6.13 -7.90 1.66
N ALA A 426 -7.20 -8.56 1.27
CA ALA A 426 -8.01 -9.40 2.13
C ALA A 426 -8.41 -10.69 1.42
N ARG A 427 -8.95 -11.63 2.19
CA ARG A 427 -9.60 -12.82 1.68
C ARG A 427 -10.92 -13.08 2.37
N PHE A 428 -11.81 -13.79 1.69
CA PHE A 428 -13.10 -14.21 2.22
C PHE A 428 -13.55 -15.55 1.65
N ARG A 429 -14.45 -16.23 2.37
CA ARG A 429 -15.06 -17.48 1.89
C ARG A 429 -16.13 -17.18 0.83
N PRO A 430 -16.35 -18.07 -0.15
CA PRO A 430 -17.34 -17.85 -1.20
C PRO A 430 -18.78 -17.61 -0.72
N ASP A 431 -19.12 -18.04 0.50
CA ASP A 431 -20.42 -17.83 1.16
C ASP A 431 -20.45 -16.59 2.08
N GLY A 432 -19.39 -15.78 2.07
CA GLY A 432 -19.26 -14.59 2.93
C GLY A 432 -19.12 -14.90 4.41
N SER A 433 -18.99 -16.18 4.81
CA SER A 433 -19.02 -16.58 6.22
C SER A 433 -17.77 -16.23 7.03
N PHE A 434 -16.71 -15.78 6.35
CA PHE A 434 -15.45 -15.39 6.97
C PHE A 434 -14.75 -14.36 6.09
N PHE A 435 -14.11 -13.37 6.72
CA PHE A 435 -13.32 -12.33 6.08
C PHE A 435 -12.10 -12.02 6.95
N GLU A 436 -10.91 -11.90 6.34
CA GLU A 436 -9.74 -11.39 7.05
C GLU A 436 -8.84 -10.53 6.14
N PRO A 437 -8.26 -9.44 6.67
CA PRO A 437 -7.13 -8.75 6.03
C PRO A 437 -5.90 -9.66 6.00
N THR A 438 -5.24 -9.74 4.86
CA THR A 438 -4.07 -10.61 4.65
C THR A 438 -2.78 -9.83 4.42
N SER A 439 -2.80 -8.50 4.43
CA SER A 439 -1.58 -7.70 4.38
C SER A 439 -1.81 -6.29 4.91
N THR A 440 -0.70 -5.61 5.19
CA THR A 440 -0.68 -4.15 5.30
C THR A 440 0.02 -3.63 4.05
N GLY A 441 -0.73 -2.94 3.20
CA GLY A 441 -0.33 -2.69 1.83
C GLY A 441 0.39 -1.37 1.61
N PRO A 442 0.82 -1.15 0.35
CA PRO A 442 1.35 0.13 -0.09
C PRO A 442 0.19 1.13 -0.31
N CYS A 443 0.24 2.05 -1.28
CA CYS A 443 -0.84 3.04 -1.43
C CYS A 443 -2.04 2.54 -2.22
N ASN A 444 -1.85 1.80 -3.30
CA ASN A 444 -2.96 1.33 -4.12
C ASN A 444 -2.52 0.10 -4.92
N ILE A 445 -3.35 -0.95 -4.94
CA ILE A 445 -3.01 -2.26 -5.52
C ILE A 445 -3.95 -2.54 -6.69
N TRP A 446 -3.63 -1.98 -7.86
CA TRP A 446 -4.43 -2.15 -9.08
C TRP A 446 -3.98 -3.32 -9.96
N GLY A 447 -3.02 -4.11 -9.50
CA GLY A 447 -2.54 -5.29 -10.21
C GLY A 447 -2.32 -6.44 -9.25
N LEU A 448 -2.83 -7.62 -9.63
CA LEU A 448 -2.60 -8.89 -8.96
C LEU A 448 -2.46 -10.00 -9.99
N VAL A 449 -1.41 -10.82 -9.86
CA VAL A 449 -1.18 -12.00 -10.69
C VAL A 449 -0.93 -13.21 -9.82
N LEU A 450 -1.65 -14.31 -10.05
CA LEU A 450 -1.35 -15.64 -9.54
C LEU A 450 -0.72 -16.46 -10.67
N THR A 451 0.50 -16.96 -10.47
CA THR A 451 1.18 -17.81 -11.45
C THR A 451 0.72 -19.26 -11.37
N GLY A 452 0.97 -20.05 -12.42
CA GLY A 452 0.66 -21.48 -12.43
C GLY A 452 1.40 -22.30 -11.35
N GLN A 453 2.50 -21.78 -10.78
CA GLN A 453 3.22 -22.39 -9.65
C GLN A 453 2.87 -21.76 -8.29
N GLY A 454 1.84 -20.92 -8.22
CA GLY A 454 1.34 -20.34 -6.97
C GLY A 454 2.07 -19.12 -6.43
N GLU A 455 3.11 -18.66 -7.11
CA GLU A 455 3.69 -17.36 -6.79
C GLU A 455 2.66 -16.28 -7.13
N THR A 456 2.48 -15.34 -6.21
CA THR A 456 1.57 -14.21 -6.39
C THR A 456 2.38 -12.93 -6.45
N PHE A 457 1.97 -12.00 -7.31
CA PHE A 457 2.59 -10.69 -7.44
C PHE A 457 1.53 -9.60 -7.38
N ILE A 458 1.88 -8.47 -6.80
CA ILE A 458 1.07 -7.25 -6.74
C ILE A 458 1.85 -6.06 -7.29
N GLN A 459 1.15 -4.99 -7.62
CA GLN A 459 1.72 -3.76 -8.17
C GLN A 459 1.31 -2.55 -7.31
N GLU A 460 2.21 -1.56 -7.19
CA GLU A 460 1.99 -0.32 -6.45
C GLU A 460 1.84 0.88 -7.39
N ALA A 461 0.75 1.66 -7.24
CA ALA A 461 0.37 2.69 -8.21
C ALA A 461 1.28 3.93 -8.25
N ASN A 462 1.89 4.31 -7.14
CA ASN A 462 2.61 5.57 -6.99
C ASN A 462 4.11 5.48 -7.35
N ASP A 463 4.53 4.37 -7.93
CA ASP A 463 5.89 4.16 -8.42
C ASP A 463 6.95 4.37 -7.33
N TYR A 464 6.67 3.87 -6.11
CA TYR A 464 7.62 3.90 -4.98
C TYR A 464 8.85 2.97 -5.17
N GLY A 465 9.16 2.55 -6.40
CA GLY A 465 10.15 1.52 -6.69
C GLY A 465 9.57 0.11 -6.50
N TYR A 466 8.24 0.02 -6.51
CA TYR A 466 7.46 -1.19 -6.38
C TYR A 466 6.55 -1.42 -7.62
N PRO A 467 7.09 -1.34 -8.85
CA PRO A 467 6.27 -1.53 -10.04
C PRO A 467 5.70 -2.96 -10.12
N VAL A 468 6.42 -3.92 -9.53
CA VAL A 468 5.96 -5.30 -9.26
C VAL A 468 6.60 -5.77 -7.96
N MET A 469 5.87 -6.52 -7.16
CA MET A 469 6.34 -7.14 -5.91
C MET A 469 5.76 -8.53 -5.73
N PRO A 470 6.54 -9.51 -5.23
CA PRO A 470 5.99 -10.74 -4.69
C PRO A 470 5.01 -10.44 -3.56
N PHE A 471 3.85 -11.07 -3.60
CA PHE A 471 2.85 -11.03 -2.54
C PHE A 471 3.02 -12.22 -1.59
N HIS A 472 3.27 -11.89 -0.34
CA HIS A 472 3.24 -12.76 0.81
C HIS A 472 2.13 -12.33 1.78
N GLU A 473 1.28 -13.28 2.15
CA GLU A 473 0.28 -13.07 3.19
C GLU A 473 0.97 -12.72 4.52
N TYR A 474 0.36 -11.77 5.22
CA TYR A 474 0.76 -11.13 6.46
C TYR A 474 2.05 -10.33 6.41
N ALA A 475 2.62 -10.07 5.23
CA ALA A 475 3.71 -9.12 5.07
C ALA A 475 3.23 -7.66 5.19
N TRP A 476 4.17 -6.77 5.50
CA TRP A 476 3.99 -5.33 5.42
C TRP A 476 4.79 -4.77 4.24
N TYR A 477 4.08 -4.05 3.37
CA TYR A 477 4.64 -3.33 2.24
C TYR A 477 4.62 -1.84 2.58
N PRO A 478 5.79 -1.16 2.64
CA PRO A 478 5.85 0.26 2.92
C PRO A 478 4.99 1.12 1.97
N GLY A 479 4.30 2.13 2.50
CA GLY A 479 3.48 3.06 1.74
C GLY A 479 2.45 3.82 2.58
N CYS A 480 1.26 4.08 2.02
CA CYS A 480 0.25 4.95 2.65
C CYS A 480 -0.40 4.35 3.92
N ALA A 481 -0.15 3.07 4.22
CA ALA A 481 -0.72 2.36 5.35
C ALA A 481 0.32 2.01 6.44
N ASP A 482 1.50 2.64 6.45
CA ASP A 482 2.60 2.33 7.39
C ASP A 482 2.20 2.39 8.87
N ARG A 483 1.28 3.28 9.25
CA ARG A 483 0.72 3.36 10.61
C ARG A 483 0.02 2.07 11.08
N LEU A 484 -0.28 1.17 10.16
CA LEU A 484 -0.96 -0.11 10.42
C LEU A 484 0.02 -1.29 10.49
N ALA A 485 1.31 -1.05 10.26
CA ALA A 485 2.35 -2.07 10.37
C ALA A 485 2.43 -2.62 11.79
N LYS A 486 2.58 -3.94 11.91
CA LYS A 486 2.75 -4.63 13.20
C LYS A 486 4.23 -4.92 13.43
N SER A 487 4.66 -4.92 14.68
CA SER A 487 6.07 -5.14 15.06
C SER A 487 6.66 -6.49 14.62
N TYR A 488 5.82 -7.49 14.37
CA TYR A 488 6.25 -8.80 13.88
C TYR A 488 6.34 -8.89 12.35
N GLN A 489 5.85 -7.90 11.62
CA GLN A 489 5.86 -7.91 10.15
C GLN A 489 7.19 -7.35 9.65
N PRO A 490 8.01 -8.14 8.95
CA PRO A 490 9.22 -7.61 8.34
C PRO A 490 8.84 -6.61 7.23
N PRO A 491 9.53 -5.46 7.10
CA PRO A 491 9.35 -4.57 5.96
C PRO A 491 9.73 -5.29 4.67
N PHE A 492 8.87 -5.20 3.66
CA PHE A 492 9.19 -5.72 2.34
C PHE A 492 10.13 -4.76 1.58
N PRO A 493 11.29 -5.22 1.08
CA PRO A 493 12.28 -4.32 0.47
C PRO A 493 11.81 -3.80 -0.89
N VAL A 494 12.17 -2.55 -1.22
CA VAL A 494 11.98 -1.93 -2.55
C VAL A 494 12.60 -2.82 -3.63
N GLN A 495 11.83 -3.17 -4.66
CA GLN A 495 12.23 -4.17 -5.68
C GLN A 495 12.94 -3.55 -6.89
N ALA A 496 12.63 -2.29 -7.21
CA ALA A 496 13.26 -1.55 -8.30
C ALA A 496 13.74 -0.17 -7.83
N PRO A 497 14.73 -0.07 -6.91
CA PRO A 497 15.31 1.23 -6.55
C PRO A 497 16.05 1.92 -7.71
N GLN A 498 16.48 1.17 -8.72
CA GLN A 498 17.33 1.60 -9.84
C GLN A 498 16.55 2.22 -11.01
N PHE A 499 15.24 2.04 -11.10
CA PHE A 499 14.42 2.65 -12.15
C PHE A 499 13.01 3.00 -11.67
N LYS A 500 12.33 3.80 -12.49
CA LYS A 500 10.93 4.20 -12.33
C LYS A 500 10.17 3.91 -13.63
N MET A 501 8.87 3.70 -13.52
CA MET A 501 7.98 3.53 -14.68
C MET A 501 7.53 4.88 -15.23
N GLY A 502 7.52 5.91 -14.38
CA GLY A 502 7.10 7.26 -14.70
C GLY A 502 5.60 7.44 -14.51
N GLY A 503 5.21 8.40 -13.68
CA GLY A 503 3.83 8.74 -13.36
C GLY A 503 3.40 8.35 -11.95
N THR A 504 2.20 8.78 -11.55
CA THR A 504 1.51 8.36 -10.33
C THR A 504 0.12 7.86 -10.71
N GLY A 505 -0.16 6.56 -10.53
CA GLY A 505 -1.37 5.92 -11.04
C GLY A 505 -1.09 4.75 -11.99
N LEU A 506 0.03 4.04 -11.81
CA LEU A 506 0.22 2.74 -12.46
C LEU A 506 -0.93 1.80 -12.04
N SER A 507 -1.48 1.05 -13.00
CA SER A 507 -2.65 0.22 -12.75
C SER A 507 -2.65 -0.99 -13.68
N GLY A 508 -3.12 -2.15 -13.22
CA GLY A 508 -3.10 -3.37 -13.99
C GLY A 508 -1.73 -4.06 -14.03
N LEU A 509 -1.74 -5.37 -13.85
CA LEU A 509 -0.56 -6.23 -13.93
C LEU A 509 -0.93 -7.51 -14.68
N ALA A 510 -0.08 -7.93 -15.61
CA ALA A 510 -0.22 -9.21 -16.31
C ALA A 510 1.16 -9.87 -16.45
N LEU A 511 1.20 -11.20 -16.49
CA LEU A 511 2.42 -11.98 -16.73
C LEU A 511 2.24 -12.80 -18.00
N SER A 512 3.15 -12.66 -18.95
CA SER A 512 3.16 -13.52 -20.15
C SER A 512 3.52 -14.96 -19.82
N ASP A 513 2.75 -15.86 -20.40
CA ASP A 513 2.96 -17.29 -20.36
C ASP A 513 4.15 -17.75 -21.22
N HIS A 514 4.61 -18.97 -20.98
CA HIS A 514 5.67 -19.58 -21.78
C HIS A 514 5.14 -20.12 -23.13
N GLY A 515 5.94 -19.97 -24.19
CA GLY A 515 5.84 -20.80 -25.40
C GLY A 515 4.96 -20.26 -26.54
N ILE A 516 4.03 -19.35 -26.27
CA ILE A 516 3.24 -18.69 -27.33
C ILE A 516 3.81 -17.33 -27.73
N TRP A 517 4.48 -16.64 -26.81
CA TRP A 517 5.01 -15.29 -27.01
C TRP A 517 6.35 -15.35 -27.78
N PRO A 518 6.65 -14.35 -28.66
CA PRO A 518 7.95 -14.21 -29.31
C PRO A 518 9.13 -14.30 -28.34
N GLN A 519 10.28 -14.75 -28.83
CA GLN A 519 11.47 -14.95 -28.01
C GLN A 519 11.84 -13.66 -27.25
N GLY A 520 12.04 -13.79 -25.93
CA GLY A 520 12.36 -12.67 -25.04
C GLY A 520 11.14 -12.02 -24.36
N TYR A 521 9.92 -12.42 -24.73
CA TYR A 521 8.66 -11.88 -24.18
C TYR A 521 7.87 -12.87 -23.32
N ALA A 522 8.45 -14.01 -22.96
CA ALA A 522 7.92 -14.92 -21.95
C ALA A 522 8.44 -14.55 -20.56
N ASP A 523 7.67 -14.84 -19.50
CA ASP A 523 7.99 -14.47 -18.11
C ASP A 523 8.21 -12.97 -17.88
N VAL A 524 7.60 -12.14 -18.72
CA VAL A 524 7.63 -10.69 -18.61
C VAL A 524 6.36 -10.21 -17.91
N MET A 525 6.56 -9.37 -16.91
CA MET A 525 5.47 -8.61 -16.29
C MET A 525 5.17 -7.37 -17.12
N TYR A 526 3.91 -7.19 -17.44
CA TYR A 526 3.41 -5.98 -18.07
C TYR A 526 2.65 -5.14 -17.05
N VAL A 527 2.95 -3.84 -17.03
CA VAL A 527 2.30 -2.85 -16.16
C VAL A 527 1.60 -1.83 -17.04
N ALA A 528 0.30 -1.64 -16.82
CA ALA A 528 -0.44 -0.61 -17.53
C ALA A 528 -0.16 0.75 -16.88
N ASN A 529 0.17 1.73 -17.72
CA ASN A 529 0.58 3.05 -17.29
C ASN A 529 -0.28 4.09 -18.01
N PRO A 530 -1.42 4.46 -17.42
CA PRO A 530 -2.34 5.41 -18.03
C PRO A 530 -1.74 6.81 -18.10
N ILE A 531 -0.81 7.14 -17.19
CA ILE A 531 -0.15 8.46 -17.11
C ILE A 531 0.74 8.72 -18.32
N THR A 532 1.45 7.69 -18.78
CA THR A 532 2.38 7.82 -19.92
C THR A 532 1.82 7.24 -21.21
N SER A 533 0.58 6.75 -21.23
CA SER A 533 -0.08 6.10 -22.38
C SER A 533 0.67 4.85 -22.85
N LYS A 534 1.10 4.01 -21.91
CA LYS A 534 2.01 2.88 -22.20
C LYS A 534 1.60 1.59 -21.52
N VAL A 535 1.95 0.49 -22.16
CA VAL A 535 2.08 -0.82 -21.48
C VAL A 535 3.57 -1.06 -21.32
N ASN A 536 4.07 -0.87 -20.11
CA ASN A 536 5.48 -1.07 -19.81
C ASN A 536 5.79 -2.56 -19.61
N ALA A 537 7.04 -2.97 -19.83
CA ALA A 537 7.49 -4.35 -19.67
C ALA A 537 8.66 -4.46 -18.68
N ILE A 538 8.60 -5.47 -17.81
CA ILE A 538 9.57 -5.72 -16.74
C ILE A 538 9.91 -7.21 -16.74
N LYS A 539 11.20 -7.53 -16.93
CA LYS A 539 11.68 -8.89 -16.76
C LYS A 539 11.95 -9.15 -15.28
N MET A 540 11.47 -10.30 -14.81
CA MET A 540 11.72 -10.77 -13.45
C MET A 540 12.65 -11.98 -13.48
N SER A 541 13.77 -11.91 -12.76
CA SER A 541 14.68 -13.04 -12.60
C SER A 541 14.84 -13.40 -11.14
N GLY A 542 14.68 -14.67 -10.79
CA GLY A 542 14.87 -15.14 -9.42
C GLY A 542 16.31 -14.90 -8.95
N ASP A 543 16.46 -14.24 -7.80
CA ASP A 543 17.74 -13.94 -7.18
C ASP A 543 17.74 -14.39 -5.71
N GLY A 544 18.26 -15.60 -5.48
CA GLY A 544 18.27 -16.23 -4.16
C GLY A 544 16.85 -16.42 -3.60
N ALA A 545 16.49 -15.63 -2.58
CA ALA A 545 15.19 -15.66 -1.93
C ALA A 545 14.21 -14.58 -2.45
N GLY A 546 14.64 -13.73 -3.38
CA GLY A 546 13.87 -12.64 -3.95
C GLY A 546 13.94 -12.60 -5.47
N TYR A 547 13.72 -11.41 -6.03
CA TYR A 547 13.70 -11.17 -7.46
C TYR A 547 14.57 -9.97 -7.80
N SER A 548 15.26 -10.05 -8.93
CA SER A 548 15.83 -8.89 -9.62
C SER A 548 14.88 -8.45 -10.72
N LEU A 549 14.75 -7.13 -10.88
CA LEU A 549 13.88 -6.52 -11.88
C LEU A 549 14.72 -5.79 -12.92
N GLU A 550 14.39 -6.01 -14.19
CA GLU A 550 14.98 -5.29 -15.33
C GLU A 550 13.85 -4.64 -16.13
N LYS A 551 13.93 -3.31 -16.31
CA LYS A 551 13.00 -2.59 -17.18
C LYS A 551 13.38 -2.86 -18.64
N LEU A 552 12.43 -3.41 -19.39
CA LEU A 552 12.58 -3.64 -20.83
C LEU A 552 12.03 -2.45 -21.63
N ALA A 553 12.15 -2.51 -22.95
CA ALA A 553 11.39 -1.61 -23.84
C ALA A 553 9.88 -1.79 -23.62
N ASP A 554 9.13 -0.70 -23.74
CA ASP A 554 7.67 -0.72 -23.58
C ASP A 554 7.03 -1.68 -24.62
N LEU A 555 6.06 -2.50 -24.20
CA LEU A 555 5.34 -3.41 -25.12
C LEU A 555 4.41 -2.63 -26.05
N VAL A 556 3.77 -1.59 -25.52
CA VAL A 556 2.86 -0.73 -26.29
C VAL A 556 3.14 0.72 -25.96
N THR A 557 3.28 1.51 -27.01
CA THR A 557 3.16 2.97 -26.97
C THR A 557 2.09 3.41 -27.97
N CYS A 558 1.48 4.57 -27.78
CA CYS A 558 0.44 5.07 -28.67
C CYS A 558 0.60 6.58 -28.87
N ASP A 559 0.54 7.04 -30.11
CA ASP A 559 0.55 8.48 -30.43
C ASP A 559 -0.83 9.14 -30.25
N ASP A 560 -1.89 8.35 -29.99
CA ASP A 560 -3.16 8.91 -29.53
C ASP A 560 -3.04 9.33 -28.07
N PRO A 561 -3.08 10.64 -27.76
CA PRO A 561 -2.90 11.08 -26.40
C PRO A 561 -4.09 10.72 -25.52
N PHE A 562 -5.18 10.12 -26.04
CA PHE A 562 -6.32 9.66 -25.24
C PHE A 562 -6.19 8.18 -24.82
N PHE A 563 -5.16 7.46 -25.29
CA PHE A 563 -4.90 6.08 -24.87
C PHE A 563 -4.52 6.03 -23.38
N ARG A 564 -5.31 5.32 -22.57
CA ARG A 564 -5.18 5.19 -21.12
C ARG A 564 -5.34 3.73 -20.70
N PRO A 565 -4.28 2.91 -20.81
CA PRO A 565 -4.37 1.54 -20.33
C PRO A 565 -4.52 1.54 -18.81
N ILE A 566 -5.62 1.01 -18.28
CA ILE A 566 -5.91 1.00 -16.84
C ILE A 566 -5.93 -0.40 -16.21
N ALA A 567 -6.22 -1.43 -16.99
CA ALA A 567 -6.24 -2.80 -16.51
C ALA A 567 -5.84 -3.76 -17.63
N MET A 568 -5.36 -4.94 -17.25
CA MET A 568 -4.93 -5.96 -18.21
C MET A 568 -5.18 -7.37 -17.67
N THR A 569 -5.35 -8.33 -18.57
CA THR A 569 -5.44 -9.75 -18.23
C THR A 569 -4.88 -10.61 -19.35
N MET A 570 -4.30 -11.77 -19.00
CA MET A 570 -4.01 -12.81 -19.99
C MET A 570 -5.23 -13.70 -20.14
N GLY A 571 -5.72 -13.85 -21.38
CA GLY A 571 -6.86 -14.70 -21.68
C GLY A 571 -6.50 -16.20 -21.71
N PRO A 572 -7.50 -17.09 -21.72
CA PRO A 572 -7.27 -18.53 -21.88
C PRO A 572 -6.78 -18.91 -23.29
N ASP A 573 -6.81 -17.98 -24.24
CA ASP A 573 -6.14 -18.07 -25.54
C ASP A 573 -4.65 -17.69 -25.49
N GLY A 574 -4.18 -17.21 -24.33
CA GLY A 574 -2.82 -16.78 -24.08
C GLY A 574 -2.49 -15.36 -24.58
N CYS A 575 -3.50 -14.64 -25.09
CA CYS A 575 -3.33 -13.26 -25.55
C CYS A 575 -3.47 -12.26 -24.40
N LEU A 576 -2.85 -11.09 -24.53
CA LEU A 576 -2.98 -10.00 -23.56
C LEU A 576 -4.15 -9.10 -23.95
N TYR A 577 -5.07 -8.87 -23.02
CA TYR A 577 -6.19 -7.95 -23.18
C TYR A 577 -5.92 -6.69 -22.38
N VAL A 578 -6.02 -5.52 -23.00
CA VAL A 578 -5.74 -4.21 -22.42
C VAL A 578 -7.01 -3.38 -22.40
N ILE A 579 -7.39 -2.92 -21.21
CA ILE A 579 -8.51 -2.00 -21.00
C ILE A 579 -8.01 -0.58 -21.18
N ASP A 580 -8.43 0.06 -22.27
CA ASP A 580 -8.19 1.46 -22.55
C ASP A 580 -9.37 2.29 -22.05
N TRP A 581 -9.14 3.09 -20.99
CA TRP A 581 -10.13 4.01 -20.43
C TRP A 581 -10.55 5.13 -21.39
N TYR A 582 -9.76 5.32 -22.45
CA TYR A 582 -9.92 6.27 -23.55
C TYR A 582 -10.42 7.65 -23.09
N ASN A 583 -9.50 8.46 -22.56
CA ASN A 583 -9.86 9.71 -21.90
C ASN A 583 -8.76 10.76 -22.03
N LYS A 584 -9.17 12.01 -22.21
CA LYS A 584 -8.25 13.15 -22.18
C LYS A 584 -7.81 13.50 -20.77
N ILE A 585 -8.73 13.49 -19.81
CA ILE A 585 -8.46 13.72 -18.40
C ILE A 585 -8.15 12.37 -17.75
N ILE A 586 -6.98 12.25 -17.13
CA ILE A 586 -6.50 10.97 -16.58
C ILE A 586 -6.83 10.90 -15.10
N SER A 587 -6.41 11.92 -14.34
CA SER A 587 -6.48 11.92 -12.89
C SER A 587 -7.58 12.84 -12.35
N HIS A 588 -8.16 12.45 -11.22
CA HIS A 588 -9.05 13.32 -10.43
C HIS A 588 -8.29 14.51 -9.80
N ASN A 589 -6.96 14.50 -9.81
CA ASN A 589 -6.12 15.59 -9.30
C ASN A 589 -5.84 16.70 -10.34
N GLU A 590 -6.25 16.52 -11.60
CA GLU A 590 -5.96 17.47 -12.69
C GLU A 590 -6.98 18.60 -12.76
N VAL A 591 -8.26 18.21 -12.67
CA VAL A 591 -9.41 19.09 -12.75
C VAL A 591 -10.49 18.57 -11.80
N ALA A 592 -11.45 19.42 -11.42
CA ALA A 592 -12.56 19.03 -10.56
C ALA A 592 -13.28 17.76 -11.07
N ARG A 593 -13.82 16.94 -10.16
CA ARG A 593 -14.51 15.68 -10.49
C ARG A 593 -15.79 15.86 -11.32
N ASN A 594 -16.38 17.06 -11.27
CA ASN A 594 -17.54 17.46 -12.07
C ASN A 594 -17.17 18.22 -13.36
N HIS A 595 -15.89 18.28 -13.73
CA HIS A 595 -15.46 19.03 -14.91
C HIS A 595 -16.14 18.48 -16.18
N PRO A 596 -16.72 19.32 -17.05
CA PRO A 596 -17.60 18.89 -18.16
C PRO A 596 -16.88 18.03 -19.21
N ASP A 597 -15.57 18.19 -19.30
CA ASP A 597 -14.70 17.43 -20.20
C ASP A 597 -14.36 16.01 -19.75
N ARG A 598 -14.76 15.62 -18.54
CA ARG A 598 -14.59 14.23 -18.09
C ARG A 598 -15.49 13.35 -18.92
N ASP A 599 -14.87 12.62 -19.85
CA ASP A 599 -15.58 11.65 -20.66
C ASP A 599 -16.19 10.56 -19.74
N LYS A 600 -17.48 10.29 -19.94
CA LYS A 600 -18.28 9.33 -19.17
C LYS A 600 -18.72 8.11 -20.00
N GLN A 601 -18.25 7.98 -21.24
CA GLN A 601 -18.83 7.02 -22.19
C GLN A 601 -17.76 6.18 -22.90
N SER A 602 -16.66 6.80 -23.29
CA SER A 602 -15.66 6.17 -24.13
C SER A 602 -14.80 5.16 -23.37
N GLY A 603 -14.36 4.11 -24.06
CA GLY A 603 -13.52 3.07 -23.49
C GLY A 603 -13.46 1.88 -24.42
N ARG A 604 -12.28 1.27 -24.54
CA ARG A 604 -12.00 0.21 -25.51
C ARG A 604 -11.27 -0.93 -24.83
N ILE A 605 -11.36 -2.10 -25.45
CA ILE A 605 -10.57 -3.26 -25.07
C ILE A 605 -9.78 -3.67 -26.30
N TRP A 606 -8.47 -3.77 -26.13
CA TRP A 606 -7.54 -4.19 -27.17
C TRP A 606 -7.00 -5.58 -26.85
N ARG A 607 -6.85 -6.44 -27.87
CA ARG A 607 -6.17 -7.73 -27.75
C ARG A 607 -4.82 -7.67 -28.44
N ILE A 608 -3.77 -8.07 -27.75
CA ILE A 608 -2.39 -8.15 -28.24
C ILE A 608 -1.99 -9.61 -28.30
N LYS A 609 -1.44 -10.01 -29.44
CA LYS A 609 -1.03 -11.38 -29.70
C LYS A 609 0.20 -11.44 -30.61
N PRO A 610 0.92 -12.58 -30.64
CA PRO A 610 1.95 -12.79 -31.65
C PRO A 610 1.34 -12.71 -33.05
N LYS A 611 2.06 -12.10 -33.98
CA LYS A 611 1.61 -11.90 -35.36
C LYS A 611 1.35 -13.25 -36.04
N GLY A 612 0.14 -13.42 -36.58
CA GLY A 612 -0.27 -14.67 -37.22
C GLY A 612 -0.58 -15.80 -36.26
N TYR A 613 -0.57 -15.56 -34.95
CA TYR A 613 -0.99 -16.56 -33.96
C TYR A 613 -2.49 -16.84 -34.10
N VAL A 614 -2.80 -18.13 -34.21
CA VAL A 614 -4.17 -18.66 -34.18
C VAL A 614 -4.31 -19.42 -32.87
N ALA A 615 -5.09 -18.86 -31.95
CA ALA A 615 -5.34 -19.49 -30.67
C ALA A 615 -6.07 -20.84 -30.82
N PRO A 616 -5.80 -21.80 -29.93
CA PRO A 616 -6.61 -23.01 -29.87
C PRO A 616 -8.06 -22.67 -29.52
N ALA A 617 -9.00 -23.53 -29.92
CA ALA A 617 -10.39 -23.37 -29.54
C ALA A 617 -10.55 -23.44 -28.02
N ILE A 618 -11.16 -22.41 -27.44
CA ILE A 618 -11.44 -22.34 -26.00
C ILE A 618 -12.73 -23.11 -25.73
N PRO A 619 -12.68 -24.21 -24.95
CA PRO A 619 -13.86 -25.02 -24.69
C PRO A 619 -14.74 -24.38 -23.60
N ASN A 620 -15.97 -24.87 -23.50
CA ASN A 620 -16.72 -24.76 -22.26
C ASN A 620 -16.18 -25.81 -21.26
N TYR A 621 -15.35 -25.38 -20.32
CA TYR A 621 -14.69 -26.23 -19.32
C TYR A 621 -15.70 -27.02 -18.48
N THR A 622 -16.89 -26.44 -18.22
CA THR A 622 -17.95 -27.13 -17.46
C THR A 622 -18.45 -28.42 -18.13
N LYS A 623 -18.25 -28.56 -19.45
CA LYS A 623 -18.65 -29.73 -20.24
C LYS A 623 -17.55 -30.78 -20.42
N LEU A 624 -16.31 -30.48 -20.02
CA LEU A 624 -15.19 -31.41 -20.15
C LEU A 624 -15.25 -32.55 -19.11
N SER A 625 -14.70 -33.72 -19.42
CA SER A 625 -14.56 -34.77 -18.41
C SER A 625 -13.54 -34.37 -17.33
N SER A 626 -13.60 -35.00 -16.14
CA SER A 626 -12.59 -34.75 -15.10
C SER A 626 -11.18 -35.13 -15.58
N ALA A 627 -11.07 -36.15 -16.45
CA ALA A 627 -9.80 -36.55 -17.05
C ALA A 627 -9.23 -35.48 -17.98
N ASP A 628 -10.08 -34.87 -18.83
CA ASP A 628 -9.68 -33.79 -19.74
C ASP A 628 -9.26 -32.53 -18.97
N LEU A 629 -9.96 -32.22 -17.87
CA LEU A 629 -9.59 -31.10 -17.01
C LEU A 629 -8.25 -31.35 -16.30
N ILE A 630 -8.02 -32.58 -15.79
CA ILE A 630 -6.72 -32.98 -15.23
C ILE A 630 -5.62 -32.87 -16.28
N ALA A 631 -5.90 -33.21 -17.54
CA ALA A 631 -4.95 -33.11 -18.63
C ALA A 631 -4.46 -31.67 -18.88
N ARG A 632 -5.29 -30.66 -18.61
CA ARG A 632 -4.97 -29.23 -18.77
C ARG A 632 -4.16 -28.62 -17.62
N LEU A 633 -4.11 -29.28 -16.46
CA LEU A 633 -3.38 -28.75 -15.31
C LEU A 633 -1.89 -28.54 -15.62
N GLY A 634 -1.36 -27.39 -15.23
CA GLY A 634 0.01 -26.96 -15.50
C GLY A 634 0.33 -26.75 -16.98
N GLY A 635 -0.69 -26.53 -17.81
CA GLY A 635 -0.51 -26.18 -19.22
C GLY A 635 0.29 -24.89 -19.42
N ALA A 636 0.82 -24.71 -20.63
CA ALA A 636 1.67 -23.55 -20.96
C ALA A 636 0.92 -22.23 -20.84
N ILE A 637 -0.39 -22.21 -21.16
CA ILE A 637 -1.27 -21.06 -20.98
C ILE A 637 -1.88 -21.11 -19.58
N VAL A 638 -1.51 -20.17 -18.72
CA VAL A 638 -1.93 -20.16 -17.31
C VAL A 638 -3.43 -19.92 -17.18
N GLY A 639 -4.02 -19.08 -18.04
CA GLY A 639 -5.47 -18.85 -18.08
C GLY A 639 -6.28 -20.13 -18.32
N ASP A 640 -5.84 -20.98 -19.28
CA ASP A 640 -6.48 -22.27 -19.57
C ASP A 640 -6.37 -23.24 -18.38
N ALA A 641 -5.17 -23.36 -17.81
CA ALA A 641 -4.92 -24.20 -16.65
C ALA A 641 -5.71 -23.72 -15.42
N HIS A 642 -5.88 -22.41 -15.27
CA HIS A 642 -6.65 -21.80 -14.19
C HIS A 642 -8.14 -22.11 -14.28
N LEU A 643 -8.74 -21.96 -15.45
CA LEU A 643 -10.13 -22.35 -15.66
C LEU A 643 -10.33 -23.85 -15.40
N ALA A 644 -9.38 -24.71 -15.82
CA ALA A 644 -9.45 -26.15 -15.59
C ALA A 644 -9.44 -26.54 -14.10
N TRP A 645 -8.49 -26.02 -13.30
CA TRP A 645 -8.45 -26.36 -11.86
C TRP A 645 -9.66 -25.79 -11.12
N GLN A 646 -10.12 -24.59 -11.49
CA GLN A 646 -11.32 -23.98 -10.91
C GLN A 646 -12.55 -24.84 -11.20
N THR A 647 -12.70 -25.38 -12.41
CA THR A 647 -13.83 -26.26 -12.75
C THR A 647 -13.78 -27.57 -11.96
N LEU A 648 -12.60 -28.16 -11.79
CA LEU A 648 -12.45 -29.34 -10.93
C LEU A 648 -12.79 -29.03 -9.47
N ALA A 649 -12.36 -27.88 -8.97
CA ALA A 649 -12.60 -27.42 -7.60
C ALA A 649 -14.10 -27.25 -7.29
N ASP A 650 -14.89 -26.80 -8.26
CA ASP A 650 -16.34 -26.62 -8.10
C ASP A 650 -17.15 -27.92 -8.18
N ARG A 651 -16.55 -29.02 -8.65
CA ARG A 651 -17.19 -30.34 -8.68
C ARG A 651 -17.22 -30.97 -7.28
N ALA A 652 -18.23 -31.80 -7.06
CA ALA A 652 -18.22 -32.73 -5.94
C ALA A 652 -17.01 -33.68 -6.06
N PRO A 653 -16.30 -33.97 -4.95
CA PRO A 653 -15.14 -34.85 -4.99
C PRO A 653 -15.56 -36.30 -5.26
N GLU A 654 -15.18 -36.83 -6.41
CA GLU A 654 -15.33 -38.25 -6.76
C GLU A 654 -14.06 -39.04 -6.38
N ALA A 655 -14.22 -40.30 -5.98
CA ALA A 655 -13.10 -41.13 -5.51
C ALA A 655 -12.00 -41.30 -6.57
N ALA A 656 -12.38 -41.63 -7.81
CA ALA A 656 -11.42 -41.82 -8.90
C ALA A 656 -10.66 -40.52 -9.24
N THR A 657 -11.38 -39.41 -9.36
CA THR A 657 -10.79 -38.07 -9.61
C THR A 657 -9.86 -37.66 -8.46
N THR A 658 -10.28 -37.85 -7.21
CA THR A 658 -9.46 -37.55 -6.02
C THR A 658 -8.17 -38.39 -6.00
N ALA A 659 -8.26 -39.68 -6.32
CA ALA A 659 -7.11 -40.57 -6.39
C ALA A 659 -6.13 -40.13 -7.49
N ALA A 660 -6.64 -39.78 -8.68
CA ALA A 660 -5.83 -39.29 -9.79
C ALA A 660 -5.10 -37.97 -9.45
N LEU A 661 -5.81 -37.00 -8.85
CA LEU A 661 -5.22 -35.74 -8.39
C LEU A 661 -4.13 -35.95 -7.34
N ARG A 662 -4.37 -36.86 -6.39
CA ARG A 662 -3.39 -37.22 -5.36
C ARG A 662 -2.14 -37.84 -5.97
N GLN A 663 -2.29 -38.82 -6.88
CA GLN A 663 -1.17 -39.42 -7.59
C GLN A 663 -0.39 -38.36 -8.36
N LEU A 664 -1.09 -37.46 -9.07
CA LEU A 664 -0.47 -36.39 -9.85
C LEU A 664 0.32 -35.41 -8.98
N ALA A 665 -0.20 -35.04 -7.80
CA ALA A 665 0.53 -34.18 -6.87
C ALA A 665 1.84 -34.83 -6.40
N GLN A 666 1.87 -36.16 -6.22
CA GLN A 666 3.03 -36.93 -5.78
C GLN A 666 4.06 -37.23 -6.88
N ASP A 667 3.68 -37.11 -8.15
CA ASP A 667 4.54 -37.44 -9.28
C ASP A 667 5.68 -36.43 -9.42
N ASP A 668 6.89 -36.81 -9.00
CA ASP A 668 8.08 -35.96 -9.10
C ASP A 668 8.56 -35.73 -10.54
N ALA A 669 8.11 -36.54 -11.51
CA ALA A 669 8.40 -36.31 -12.93
C ALA A 669 7.48 -35.26 -13.56
N ALA A 670 6.31 -34.98 -12.96
CA ALA A 670 5.38 -33.98 -13.46
C ALA A 670 5.89 -32.55 -13.21
N PRO A 671 5.61 -31.59 -14.12
CA PRO A 671 5.93 -30.18 -13.91
C PRO A 671 5.32 -29.64 -12.61
N ALA A 672 6.05 -28.77 -11.92
CA ALA A 672 5.65 -28.25 -10.60
C ALA A 672 4.25 -27.59 -10.62
N ALA A 673 3.93 -26.80 -11.65
CA ALA A 673 2.63 -26.15 -11.80
C ALA A 673 1.48 -27.16 -11.81
N ARG A 674 1.64 -28.27 -12.53
CA ARG A 674 0.64 -29.33 -12.64
C ARG A 674 0.36 -30.00 -11.29
N ARG A 675 1.43 -30.30 -10.54
CA ARG A 675 1.35 -30.89 -9.20
C ARG A 675 0.68 -29.94 -8.20
N ILE A 676 1.05 -28.67 -8.25
CA ILE A 676 0.52 -27.60 -7.40
C ILE A 676 -0.98 -27.38 -7.65
N GLN A 677 -1.40 -27.30 -8.91
CA GLN A 677 -2.81 -27.11 -9.24
C GLN A 677 -3.66 -28.33 -8.85
N ALA A 678 -3.14 -29.55 -8.98
CA ALA A 678 -3.80 -30.73 -8.45
C ALA A 678 -4.00 -30.65 -6.93
N LEU A 679 -2.98 -30.18 -6.20
CA LEU A 679 -3.04 -29.92 -4.77
C LEU A 679 -4.06 -28.81 -4.42
N TRP A 680 -4.21 -27.78 -5.25
CA TRP A 680 -5.21 -26.73 -5.05
C TRP A 680 -6.65 -27.23 -5.15
N VAL A 681 -6.93 -28.12 -6.12
CA VAL A 681 -8.25 -28.75 -6.24
C VAL A 681 -8.57 -29.55 -4.97
N LEU A 682 -7.62 -30.39 -4.52
CA LEU A 682 -7.76 -31.17 -3.28
C LEU A 682 -8.01 -30.25 -2.07
N GLY A 683 -7.24 -29.17 -1.96
CA GLY A 683 -7.37 -28.19 -0.88
C GLY A 683 -8.72 -27.45 -0.90
N TRP A 684 -9.23 -27.10 -2.08
CA TRP A 684 -10.55 -26.48 -2.24
C TRP A 684 -11.66 -27.41 -1.75
N GLN A 685 -11.59 -28.69 -2.14
CA GLN A 685 -12.53 -29.74 -1.75
C GLN A 685 -12.35 -30.25 -0.30
N GLN A 686 -11.52 -29.57 0.50
CA GLN A 686 -11.19 -29.95 1.88
C GLN A 686 -10.64 -31.38 2.01
N LYS A 687 -10.01 -31.90 0.95
CA LYS A 687 -9.25 -33.14 0.96
C LYS A 687 -7.79 -32.79 1.25
N HIS A 688 -7.46 -32.68 2.52
CA HIS A 688 -6.12 -32.28 3.01
C HIS A 688 -5.32 -33.47 3.58
N PRO A 689 -4.96 -34.50 2.79
CA PRO A 689 -4.32 -35.69 3.32
C PRO A 689 -2.92 -35.36 3.88
N VAL A 690 -2.77 -35.58 5.18
CA VAL A 690 -1.55 -35.26 5.95
C VAL A 690 -0.32 -35.94 5.37
N ASP A 691 -0.48 -37.19 4.94
CA ASP A 691 0.59 -38.02 4.40
C ASP A 691 1.05 -37.55 3.01
N LEU A 692 0.13 -37.07 2.17
CA LEU A 692 0.47 -36.40 0.91
C LEU A 692 1.34 -35.18 1.21
N VAL A 693 0.88 -34.29 2.10
CA VAL A 693 1.59 -33.07 2.43
C VAL A 693 2.97 -33.36 3.01
N ALA A 694 3.08 -34.34 3.91
CA ALA A 694 4.36 -34.77 4.48
C ALA A 694 5.37 -35.23 3.42
N GLY A 695 4.89 -35.89 2.36
CA GLY A 695 5.67 -36.23 1.17
C GLY A 695 6.11 -35.00 0.39
N LEU A 696 5.17 -34.10 0.08
CA LEU A 696 5.43 -32.90 -0.73
C LEU A 696 6.41 -31.92 -0.05
N LEU A 697 6.43 -31.87 1.29
CA LEU A 697 7.42 -31.08 2.05
C LEU A 697 8.87 -31.53 1.80
N LYS A 698 9.09 -32.74 1.26
CA LYS A 698 10.41 -33.27 0.89
C LYS A 698 10.81 -32.97 -0.55
N SER A 699 9.91 -32.41 -1.37
CA SER A 699 10.16 -32.11 -2.79
C SER A 699 11.39 -31.21 -2.94
N SER A 700 12.17 -31.40 -4.00
CA SER A 700 13.29 -30.51 -4.36
C SER A 700 12.79 -29.13 -4.82
N ASN A 701 11.58 -29.05 -5.38
CA ASN A 701 10.99 -27.80 -5.86
C ASN A 701 10.45 -26.94 -4.70
N ARG A 702 10.89 -25.68 -4.62
CA ARG A 702 10.49 -24.76 -3.54
C ARG A 702 9.00 -24.43 -3.54
N ASN A 703 8.39 -24.28 -4.73
CA ASN A 703 7.01 -23.86 -4.90
C ASN A 703 6.07 -25.00 -4.49
N VAL A 704 6.40 -26.25 -4.81
CA VAL A 704 5.66 -27.43 -4.32
C VAL A 704 5.66 -27.47 -2.78
N ARG A 705 6.82 -27.26 -2.15
CA ARG A 705 6.90 -27.19 -0.67
C ARG A 705 6.09 -26.03 -0.10
N ARG A 706 6.11 -24.85 -0.72
CA ARG A 706 5.32 -23.69 -0.26
C ARG A 706 3.83 -24.00 -0.30
N GLU A 707 3.34 -24.51 -1.43
CA GLU A 707 1.91 -24.79 -1.61
C GLU A 707 1.42 -25.94 -0.71
N ALA A 708 2.28 -26.92 -0.43
CA ALA A 708 2.02 -27.95 0.56
C ALA A 708 1.76 -27.36 1.96
N VAL A 709 2.50 -26.31 2.35
CA VAL A 709 2.24 -25.57 3.61
C VAL A 709 0.97 -24.74 3.52
N SER A 710 0.73 -24.05 2.40
CA SER A 710 -0.47 -23.22 2.19
C SER A 710 -1.76 -24.03 2.37
N VAL A 711 -1.83 -25.22 1.78
CA VAL A 711 -3.01 -26.10 1.88
C VAL A 711 -3.29 -26.53 3.32
N LEU A 712 -2.26 -26.83 4.13
CA LEU A 712 -2.46 -27.10 5.56
C LEU A 712 -3.00 -25.88 6.29
N ARG A 713 -2.46 -24.68 6.04
CA ARG A 713 -2.95 -23.45 6.68
C ARG A 713 -4.43 -23.19 6.39
N TYR A 714 -4.96 -23.71 5.28
CA TYR A 714 -6.35 -23.51 4.89
C TYR A 714 -7.31 -24.58 5.43
N ALA A 715 -6.78 -25.60 6.13
CA ALA A 715 -7.60 -26.53 6.91
C ALA A 715 -8.23 -25.81 8.11
N GLY A 716 -9.55 -25.86 8.23
CA GLY A 716 -10.30 -25.16 9.29
C GLY A 716 -9.97 -25.64 10.71
N SER A 717 -9.41 -26.84 10.85
CA SER A 717 -8.80 -27.36 12.07
C SER A 717 -7.60 -28.22 11.69
N LEU A 718 -6.51 -28.10 12.45
CA LEU A 718 -5.34 -28.98 12.31
C LEU A 718 -5.44 -30.11 13.33
N ASP A 719 -5.38 -31.35 12.89
CA ASP A 719 -5.25 -32.50 13.78
C ASP A 719 -3.80 -32.67 14.30
N ALA A 720 -3.60 -33.59 15.25
CA ALA A 720 -2.29 -33.82 15.85
C ALA A 720 -1.22 -34.23 14.82
N ALA A 721 -1.61 -34.96 13.76
CA ALA A 721 -0.69 -35.39 12.71
C ALA A 721 -0.30 -34.21 11.80
N GLN A 722 -1.22 -33.30 11.52
CA GLN A 722 -0.96 -32.08 10.76
C GLN A 722 -0.06 -31.11 11.55
N ILE A 723 -0.29 -30.98 12.86
CA ILE A 723 0.56 -30.17 13.76
C ILE A 723 1.99 -30.73 13.80
N ALA A 724 2.16 -32.05 13.79
CA ALA A 724 3.47 -32.70 13.82
C ALA A 724 4.37 -32.38 12.60
N LEU A 725 3.81 -31.90 11.49
CA LEU A 725 4.55 -31.48 10.29
C LEU A 725 5.18 -30.08 10.42
N TRP A 726 4.74 -29.27 11.38
CA TRP A 726 5.15 -27.86 11.52
C TRP A 726 6.66 -27.62 11.68
N PRO A 727 7.43 -28.46 12.39
CA PRO A 727 8.90 -28.33 12.45
C PRO A 727 9.59 -28.46 11.08
N GLY A 728 8.98 -29.18 10.14
CA GLY A 728 9.40 -29.23 8.73
C GLY A 728 9.01 -27.96 7.97
N CYS A 729 7.79 -27.45 8.22
CA CYS A 729 7.26 -26.22 7.62
C CYS A 729 8.07 -24.96 8.00
N ALA A 730 8.58 -24.87 9.23
CA ALA A 730 9.38 -23.73 9.67
C ALA A 730 10.71 -23.59 8.91
N ARG A 731 11.27 -24.69 8.38
CA ARG A 731 12.49 -24.67 7.55
C ARG A 731 12.21 -24.27 6.09
N THR A 732 10.97 -24.39 5.63
CA THR A 732 10.56 -24.12 4.25
C THR A 732 9.91 -22.74 4.07
N SER A 733 9.42 -22.11 5.15
CA SER A 733 8.61 -20.87 5.11
C SER A 733 9.32 -19.58 5.54
N MET A 734 10.52 -19.64 6.13
CA MET A 734 11.28 -18.42 6.47
C MET A 734 12.23 -18.00 5.33
N PRO A 735 12.16 -16.74 4.85
CA PRO A 735 13.18 -16.18 3.98
C PRO A 735 14.55 -16.23 4.68
N ARG A 736 15.59 -16.67 3.97
CA ARG A 736 17.00 -16.57 4.41
C ARG A 736 17.52 -15.11 4.46
N CYS A 737 16.70 -14.13 4.82
CA CYS A 737 17.14 -12.74 4.96
C CYS A 737 17.90 -12.45 6.27
N ALA A 738 17.96 -13.39 7.21
CA ALA A 738 18.58 -13.18 8.53
C ALA A 738 19.96 -13.85 8.72
N ARG A 739 20.80 -13.95 7.67
CA ARG A 739 22.19 -14.40 7.82
C ARG A 739 23.18 -13.50 7.09
N ARG A 740 23.36 -12.27 7.59
CA ARG A 740 24.66 -11.60 7.50
C ARG A 740 24.98 -10.88 8.82
N ARG A 741 26.16 -11.23 9.36
CA ARG A 741 26.84 -10.78 10.59
C ARG A 741 26.54 -11.58 11.85
N SER A 742 27.38 -12.59 12.03
CA SER A 742 27.78 -13.16 13.31
C SER A 742 28.46 -12.09 14.16
N ASP A 743 27.85 -11.73 15.28
CA ASP A 743 28.51 -11.07 16.41
C ASP A 743 28.43 -12.04 17.61
N PRO A 744 29.56 -12.46 18.21
CA PRO A 744 29.58 -13.49 19.24
C PRO A 744 29.31 -12.87 20.61
N GLY A 745 28.04 -12.67 20.94
CA GLY A 745 27.65 -12.19 22.26
C GLY A 745 26.17 -11.95 22.38
N GLY A 746 25.42 -12.92 22.90
CA GLY A 746 23.98 -12.77 23.15
C GLY A 746 23.17 -14.05 22.98
N GLY A 747 23.67 -15.18 23.46
CA GLY A 747 22.85 -16.38 23.63
C GLY A 747 21.99 -16.24 24.87
N ASP A 748 20.74 -15.80 24.72
CA ASP A 748 19.56 -16.30 25.46
C ASP A 748 18.24 -15.52 25.23
N ASP A 749 18.25 -14.35 24.55
CA ASP A 749 17.01 -13.56 24.36
C ASP A 749 16.24 -13.88 23.06
N PHE A 750 16.86 -14.58 22.10
CA PHE A 750 16.22 -14.94 20.82
C PHE A 750 15.15 -16.05 20.93
N ARG A 751 15.17 -16.85 22.01
CA ARG A 751 14.17 -17.91 22.26
C ARG A 751 12.91 -17.41 22.98
N ARG A 752 12.90 -16.19 23.52
CA ARG A 752 11.75 -15.64 24.27
C ARG A 752 10.94 -14.58 23.52
N ARG A 753 11.38 -14.13 22.33
CA ARG A 753 10.72 -13.04 21.58
C ARG A 753 10.27 -13.39 20.15
N ALA A 754 10.12 -14.67 19.82
CA ALA A 754 9.48 -15.14 18.59
C ALA A 754 8.00 -15.56 18.82
N ALA A 755 7.28 -14.79 19.63
CA ALA A 755 5.85 -14.97 19.89
C ALA A 755 5.04 -14.00 19.03
N GLY A 756 4.86 -14.36 17.76
CA GLY A 756 4.08 -13.59 16.77
C GLY A 756 3.30 -14.50 15.82
N VAL A 757 2.94 -15.70 16.26
CA VAL A 757 2.01 -16.63 15.62
C VAL A 757 1.20 -17.30 16.74
N ALA A 758 0.50 -16.50 17.53
CA ALA A 758 -0.21 -16.96 18.72
C ALA A 758 -1.66 -16.49 18.70
N HIS A 759 -2.47 -17.13 17.85
CA HIS A 759 -3.91 -17.28 18.13
C HIS A 759 -4.41 -18.72 18.01
N VAL A 760 -3.59 -19.64 17.48
CA VAL A 760 -3.85 -21.10 17.50
C VAL A 760 -3.20 -21.79 18.71
N TRP A 761 -2.32 -21.09 19.46
CA TRP A 761 -1.56 -21.69 20.58
C TRP A 761 -2.15 -21.50 21.98
N SER A 762 -3.16 -20.63 22.19
CA SER A 762 -3.74 -20.45 23.53
C SER A 762 -4.58 -21.64 24.00
N THR A 763 -5.09 -22.46 23.07
CA THR A 763 -5.80 -23.71 23.41
C THR A 763 -4.86 -24.88 23.68
N PHE A 764 -3.55 -24.75 23.38
CA PHE A 764 -2.58 -25.85 23.42
C PHE A 764 -1.83 -25.99 24.75
N LEU A 765 -1.96 -25.04 25.70
CA LEU A 765 -1.30 -25.10 27.01
C LEU A 765 -2.26 -25.18 28.21
N GLY A 766 -3.58 -25.19 27.99
CA GLY A 766 -4.59 -25.21 29.05
C GLY A 766 -5.26 -26.57 29.35
N ARG A 767 -5.01 -27.62 28.55
CA ARG A 767 -5.73 -28.92 28.65
C ARG A 767 -4.85 -30.17 28.72
N ALA A 768 -3.64 -30.05 29.26
CA ALA A 768 -2.79 -31.20 29.58
C ALA A 768 -2.02 -31.03 30.90
N ARG A 769 -2.70 -30.55 31.96
CA ARG A 769 -2.31 -30.83 33.35
C ARG A 769 -3.33 -31.80 33.91
N GLY A 770 -3.03 -33.08 33.78
CA GLY A 770 -3.92 -34.17 34.21
C GLY A 770 -3.58 -35.54 33.62
N ALA A 771 -2.31 -35.87 33.43
CA ALA A 771 -1.82 -37.24 33.34
C ALA A 771 -0.28 -37.21 33.49
N PHE A 772 0.19 -37.76 34.62
CA PHE A 772 1.56 -37.82 35.15
C PHE A 772 2.12 -36.55 35.81
N ALA A 773 1.96 -36.55 37.15
CA ALA A 773 2.62 -35.79 38.22
C ALA A 773 2.62 -34.25 38.13
#